data_AF-A0A7C4ZBZ2-F1
#
_entry.id   AF-A0A7C4ZBZ2-F1
#
_cell.length_a   1.000
_cell.length_b   1.000
_cell.length_c   1.000
_cell.angle_alpha   90.00
_cell.angle_beta   90.00
_cell.angle_gamma   90.00
#
_symmetry.space_group_name_H-M   'P 1'
#
loop_
_entity.id
_entity.type
_entity.pdbx_description
1 polymer ?
#
loop_
_entity_poly.entity_id
_entity_poly.type
_entity_poly.pdbx_seq_one_letter_code
_entity_poly.pdbx_strand_id
1 'polypeptide(L)'
;MGAFGEDGLPLQGGRGGGRLVALSGGWRYEDGRGGVWRFDGSGRLVERVFPGGRWQRVERDEAGRVVAVEDAFGGRLLFVWDGSGRLAAVQDGAGQAVRYGYDEQDRLVEVVYPDGTPEDPDDDPRRRYVYGEAEWTQGADLPHALTGIVDERGVRWADFGYDAQGRAVLSRHAGDAGRVEVAYGPDGTRTVTPGGGEATVYRTATVAGAVALTEVAGPGCTACGEGGAVAYTYDARGNRLTATVAGITTRWGDYTPFGRPGFKVEAEGTPEERVFRYAYDARFFALRTRETAPSVAPGRVKVTTTVYDDWANPLEVRIEGFDPQGRPLRRVWRYAYEGPHHQLSLVDGPRDDVDDRFFYEYYPDDPAEGPNRARLRRVVGPGGRVLRQDLAYTPDGRLARETRPGGLTLAYEYDPRGRLVALHEIHQGLRRTTTWDHLPTGEVAALTRAAGTPQAETLRFHYDDARRLVAVSDTLGNRIQYTLDAQGNRLQEDTFDPDGLLQRRLQRLLDTQGRLLTLQDAATTHFTHHPDGRLKTTTDGMGITTLYRYDALRRLVATVAHFGGQDPATADATTRFAYDTADRLVQVTAPNGATTRYTYDDLGNRLQEISPDRGTLSYAYDAAGHPVARTDARGITLRYTYDPSGRLLRIDAPGSQHDIRFAYDTCPGGQGRLCTVQGPGDLSVTYAYDAFGRLLQETRSLGTHTTTTAYAYDLLDRIAAITLPSGLRLTPTRDPLGRITALEAEWQGTLFPVVSQVRYRPDGLWTRMDFPNGLAQTRLYDTRGRLLQITLPEAPPRLPFRARPDTATTDEDTPLTLDPRANDTLPPDTPVTLLPWPPQHGSTDLTPDGRLRYTPDPDYFGTDTFPYALVDPQGNTQWASVHITVRPVNDPPQVNLDPSGPIPLLAPGPVLKLPENAFTDPDGDPLTLTAQQTNGQDLPPWLRYTPQTRTFAFLPKGTPSPRLDVRLTATDPQGESAAASYTFLNPYTAFIAATDTAPRRAGTDGPDLLYGTPGANTLAGRAGNDTLDGQDGNDVLDGGPGNDTLLGGPGNDRLRGQAGDDVLDGGPGNDLLNGGPGDDTYHLKPGGGTDTLVETGGNDTLLLHAEPQATALTRLANDLHITLPDGTALTVQRAFGASTYRVETLRFLPSGATLAFPDLYARTRRFTGTPGPDTLLGGPLDDTIDAGEGHDTLLGREANDTLKGGPGKDRLQGGPGNDTLDGGPHKDLLDGGPGDDTLLGGPGDDTLRGKTGDDVYS
;
A
#
# COMPACT_ATOMS: atom_id res chain seq x y z
N MET A 1 47.79 -0.58 -52.20
CA MET A 1 47.10 0.72 -52.11
C MET A 1 48.12 1.75 -51.65
N GLY A 2 48.15 2.93 -52.28
CA GLY A 2 49.26 3.89 -52.21
C GLY A 2 49.53 4.49 -50.83
N ALA A 3 50.71 5.09 -50.67
CA ALA A 3 51.13 5.81 -49.47
C ALA A 3 50.18 6.98 -49.19
N PHE A 4 49.52 6.98 -48.03
CA PHE A 4 48.64 8.05 -47.56
C PHE A 4 49.29 8.72 -46.34
N GLY A 5 49.33 10.06 -46.33
CA GLY A 5 50.05 10.88 -45.35
C GLY A 5 49.44 10.92 -43.95
N GLU A 6 50.18 11.53 -43.02
CA GLU A 6 49.93 11.57 -41.56
C GLU A 6 48.64 12.30 -41.13
N ASP A 7 47.96 12.97 -42.05
CA ASP A 7 46.69 13.67 -41.83
C ASP A 7 45.51 12.84 -42.34
N GLY A 8 44.92 12.00 -41.47
CA GLY A 8 43.84 11.05 -41.82
C GLY A 8 42.65 11.66 -42.61
N LEU A 9 42.02 10.83 -43.46
CA LEU A 9 40.90 11.24 -44.32
C LEU A 9 39.58 11.32 -43.53
N PRO A 10 38.78 12.40 -43.66
CA PRO A 10 37.38 12.37 -43.28
C PRO A 10 36.60 11.49 -44.26
N LEU A 11 35.99 10.40 -43.78
CA LEU A 11 35.12 9.57 -44.61
C LEU A 11 33.76 10.28 -44.76
N GLN A 12 33.61 11.10 -45.81
CA GLN A 12 32.30 11.63 -46.19
C GLN A 12 31.46 10.50 -46.81
N GLY A 13 30.49 10.00 -46.04
CA GLY A 13 29.51 9.02 -46.52
C GLY A 13 28.78 8.23 -45.43
N GLY A 14 29.33 8.14 -44.22
CA GLY A 14 28.69 7.48 -43.08
C GLY A 14 27.99 8.48 -42.14
N ARG A 15 26.87 8.05 -41.53
CA ARG A 15 25.95 8.81 -40.65
C ARG A 15 26.56 9.53 -39.41
N GLY A 16 27.88 9.70 -39.31
CA GLY A 16 28.52 10.27 -38.12
C GLY A 16 29.96 10.78 -38.28
N GLY A 17 30.38 11.27 -39.46
CA GLY A 17 31.63 12.06 -39.57
C GLY A 17 32.89 11.42 -38.97
N GLY A 18 33.05 10.11 -39.13
CA GLY A 18 34.18 9.39 -38.53
C GLY A 18 35.52 9.68 -39.19
N ARG A 19 36.61 9.54 -38.42
CA ARG A 19 37.99 9.74 -38.87
C ARG A 19 38.73 8.40 -38.92
N LEU A 20 39.39 8.11 -40.03
CA LEU A 20 40.29 6.97 -40.16
C LEU A 20 41.74 7.45 -39.99
N VAL A 21 42.48 6.87 -39.05
CA VAL A 21 43.86 7.22 -38.69
C VAL A 21 44.76 6.02 -38.93
N ALA A 22 45.84 6.20 -39.69
CA ALA A 22 46.85 5.15 -39.88
C ALA A 22 47.69 4.99 -38.60
N LEU A 23 47.95 3.76 -38.18
CA LEU A 23 48.82 3.40 -37.06
C LEU A 23 50.01 2.59 -37.58
N SER A 24 51.12 2.55 -36.85
CA SER A 24 52.24 1.65 -37.15
C SER A 24 51.77 0.20 -37.02
N GLY A 25 51.42 -0.44 -38.14
CA GLY A 25 50.90 -1.80 -38.20
C GLY A 25 49.39 -1.95 -38.35
N GLY A 26 48.61 -0.88 -38.62
CA GLY A 26 47.17 -0.99 -38.80
C GLY A 26 46.42 0.34 -38.99
N TRP A 27 45.11 0.33 -38.71
CA TRP A 27 44.22 1.49 -38.87
C TRP A 27 43.32 1.66 -37.63
N ARG A 28 42.98 2.89 -37.28
CA ARG A 28 42.00 3.24 -36.25
C ARG A 28 40.87 4.05 -36.86
N TYR A 29 39.65 3.56 -36.76
CA TYR A 29 38.45 4.31 -37.09
C TYR A 29 37.82 4.87 -35.82
N GLU A 30 37.60 6.17 -35.78
CA GLU A 30 36.85 6.85 -34.73
C GLU A 30 35.50 7.24 -35.31
N ASP A 31 34.39 6.79 -34.75
CA ASP A 31 33.09 7.34 -35.14
C ASP A 31 32.86 8.68 -34.42
N GLY A 32 32.04 9.55 -35.00
CA GLY A 32 31.68 10.82 -34.38
C GLY A 32 30.78 10.69 -33.14
N ARG A 33 30.73 9.52 -32.51
CA ARG A 33 30.11 9.27 -31.18
C ARG A 33 31.17 8.90 -30.13
N GLY A 34 32.46 8.92 -30.47
CA GLY A 34 33.55 8.52 -29.56
C GLY A 34 33.84 7.02 -29.53
N GLY A 35 33.19 6.21 -30.38
CA GLY A 35 33.57 4.83 -30.56
C GLY A 35 34.88 4.72 -31.35
N VAL A 36 35.72 3.75 -31.00
CA VAL A 36 37.01 3.51 -31.64
C VAL A 36 37.08 2.05 -32.10
N TRP A 37 37.37 1.82 -33.38
CA TRP A 37 37.60 0.49 -33.94
C TRP A 37 39.03 0.43 -34.45
N ARG A 38 39.81 -0.52 -33.95
CA ARG A 38 41.17 -0.77 -34.39
C ARG A 38 41.19 -1.96 -35.32
N PHE A 39 41.94 -1.82 -36.39
CA PHE A 39 42.17 -2.82 -37.41
C PHE A 39 43.67 -3.09 -37.54
N ASP A 40 44.04 -4.32 -37.86
CA ASP A 40 45.42 -4.66 -38.22
C ASP A 40 45.80 -4.15 -39.63
N GLY A 41 47.05 -4.37 -40.03
CA GLY A 41 47.58 -3.97 -41.35
C GLY A 41 46.89 -4.63 -42.55
N SER A 42 46.10 -5.68 -42.33
CA SER A 42 45.28 -6.36 -43.35
C SER A 42 43.83 -5.86 -43.41
N GLY A 43 43.45 -4.95 -42.50
CA GLY A 43 42.10 -4.38 -42.41
C GLY A 43 41.11 -5.22 -41.59
N ARG A 44 41.58 -6.16 -40.75
CA ARG A 44 40.71 -6.97 -39.88
C ARG A 44 40.54 -6.32 -38.52
N LEU A 45 39.32 -6.35 -37.97
CA LEU A 45 39.00 -5.79 -36.66
C LEU A 45 39.74 -6.57 -35.55
N VAL A 46 40.48 -5.85 -34.69
CA VAL A 46 41.21 -6.39 -33.53
C VAL A 46 40.66 -5.90 -32.18
N GLU A 47 40.15 -4.67 -32.14
CA GLU A 47 39.56 -4.09 -30.93
C GLU A 47 38.46 -3.11 -31.32
N ARG A 48 37.38 -3.10 -30.55
CA ARG A 48 36.33 -2.09 -30.63
C ARG A 48 36.09 -1.53 -29.24
N VAL A 49 36.28 -0.24 -29.07
CA VAL A 49 35.86 0.55 -27.91
C VAL A 49 34.58 1.27 -28.28
N PHE A 50 33.54 1.10 -27.47
CA PHE A 50 32.27 1.80 -27.61
C PHE A 50 32.38 3.21 -27.01
N PRO A 51 31.50 4.15 -27.40
CA PRO A 51 31.42 5.49 -26.82
C PRO A 51 31.50 5.53 -25.28
N GLY A 52 30.88 4.55 -24.61
CA GLY A 52 30.90 4.44 -23.14
C GLY A 52 32.12 3.71 -22.57
N GLY A 53 33.27 3.68 -23.25
CA GLY A 53 34.53 3.09 -22.76
C GLY A 53 34.60 1.56 -22.71
N ARG A 54 33.45 0.86 -22.81
CA ARG A 54 33.40 -0.60 -22.96
C ARG A 54 34.18 -1.02 -24.19
N TRP A 55 34.86 -2.14 -24.13
CA TRP A 55 35.65 -2.66 -25.24
C TRP A 55 35.32 -4.12 -25.55
N GLN A 56 35.62 -4.53 -26.78
CA GLN A 56 35.63 -5.90 -27.25
C GLN A 56 36.93 -6.13 -28.03
N ARG A 57 37.62 -7.23 -27.75
CA ARG A 57 38.84 -7.65 -28.45
C ARG A 57 38.58 -8.92 -29.24
N VAL A 58 39.20 -9.01 -30.41
CA VAL A 58 39.06 -10.15 -31.31
C VAL A 58 40.44 -10.75 -31.53
N GLU A 59 40.63 -11.99 -31.09
CA GLU A 59 41.84 -12.77 -31.32
C GLU A 59 41.69 -13.60 -32.59
N ARG A 60 42.79 -13.75 -33.35
CA ARG A 60 42.81 -14.51 -34.61
C ARG A 60 44.02 -15.43 -34.68
N ASP A 61 43.89 -16.52 -35.43
CA ASP A 61 45.01 -17.42 -35.74
C ASP A 61 45.82 -16.95 -36.95
N GLU A 62 46.86 -17.71 -37.32
CA GLU A 62 47.73 -17.45 -38.48
C GLU A 62 46.98 -17.43 -39.82
N ALA A 63 45.87 -18.16 -39.93
CA ALA A 63 44.98 -18.15 -41.10
C ALA A 63 44.03 -16.93 -41.11
N GLY A 64 43.96 -16.17 -40.02
CA GLY A 64 43.11 -14.98 -39.87
C GLY A 64 41.71 -15.25 -39.37
N ARG A 65 41.41 -16.47 -38.95
CA ARG A 65 40.11 -16.88 -38.41
C ARG A 65 39.97 -16.38 -36.98
N VAL A 66 38.76 -16.00 -36.57
CA VAL A 66 38.50 -15.58 -35.18
C VAL A 66 38.66 -16.79 -34.27
N VAL A 67 39.49 -16.72 -33.24
CA VAL A 67 39.68 -17.81 -32.25
C VAL A 67 39.17 -17.43 -30.87
N ALA A 68 39.09 -16.14 -30.56
CA ALA A 68 38.39 -15.66 -29.37
C ALA A 68 37.81 -14.26 -29.56
N VAL A 69 36.73 -13.97 -28.82
CA VAL A 69 36.22 -12.61 -28.61
C VAL A 69 36.09 -12.39 -27.12
N GLU A 70 36.71 -11.34 -26.60
CA GLU A 70 36.65 -10.95 -25.19
C GLU A 70 35.96 -9.59 -25.05
N ASP A 71 35.19 -9.39 -23.99
CA ASP A 71 34.59 -8.10 -23.66
C ASP A 71 35.15 -7.47 -22.38
N ALA A 72 34.82 -6.19 -22.18
CA ALA A 72 35.24 -5.42 -21.01
C ALA A 72 34.69 -5.92 -19.66
N PHE A 73 33.79 -6.91 -19.65
CA PHE A 73 33.25 -7.54 -18.44
C PHE A 73 33.83 -8.94 -18.19
N GLY A 74 34.79 -9.37 -19.02
CA GLY A 74 35.53 -10.63 -18.85
C GLY A 74 34.82 -11.81 -19.49
N GLY A 75 33.72 -11.55 -20.21
CA GLY A 75 33.09 -12.52 -21.07
C GLY A 75 34.03 -12.86 -22.22
N ARG A 76 34.30 -14.16 -22.41
CA ARG A 76 35.13 -14.66 -23.50
C ARG A 76 34.38 -15.75 -24.26
N LEU A 77 34.31 -15.61 -25.57
CA LEU A 77 33.85 -16.64 -26.49
C LEU A 77 35.06 -17.21 -27.23
N LEU A 78 35.20 -18.53 -27.27
CA LEU A 78 36.22 -19.26 -27.99
C LEU A 78 35.62 -19.89 -29.25
N PHE A 79 36.30 -19.73 -30.38
CA PHE A 79 35.85 -20.23 -31.68
C PHE A 79 36.77 -21.39 -32.09
N VAL A 80 36.22 -22.59 -32.12
CA VAL A 80 36.94 -23.83 -32.43
C VAL A 80 36.69 -24.20 -33.88
N TRP A 81 37.78 -24.38 -34.63
CA TRP A 81 37.74 -24.72 -36.06
C TRP A 81 38.21 -26.16 -36.29
N ASP A 82 37.58 -26.87 -37.24
CA ASP A 82 38.02 -28.20 -37.63
C ASP A 82 39.27 -28.17 -38.54
N GLY A 83 39.82 -29.35 -38.84
CA GLY A 83 41.00 -29.50 -39.70
C GLY A 83 40.81 -29.07 -41.16
N SER A 84 39.57 -28.88 -41.61
CA SER A 84 39.24 -28.36 -42.94
C SER A 84 39.01 -26.85 -42.97
N GLY A 85 39.00 -26.20 -41.81
CA GLY A 85 38.85 -24.76 -41.71
C GLY A 85 37.44 -24.26 -41.40
N ARG A 86 36.50 -25.14 -41.07
CA ARG A 86 35.10 -24.81 -40.75
C ARG A 86 34.91 -24.60 -39.26
N LEU A 87 33.96 -23.76 -38.88
CA LEU A 87 33.65 -23.49 -37.47
C LEU A 87 32.98 -24.73 -36.89
N ALA A 88 33.66 -25.46 -36.02
CA ALA A 88 33.16 -26.68 -35.40
C ALA A 88 32.36 -26.40 -34.12
N ALA A 89 32.80 -25.42 -33.33
CA ALA A 89 32.09 -25.00 -32.13
C ALA A 89 32.37 -23.54 -31.74
N VAL A 90 31.42 -22.93 -31.03
CA VAL A 90 31.63 -21.69 -30.26
C VAL A 90 31.40 -22.01 -28.80
N GLN A 91 32.39 -21.73 -27.97
CA GLN A 91 32.40 -22.03 -26.54
C GLN A 91 32.39 -20.75 -25.71
N ASP A 92 31.64 -20.71 -24.63
CA ASP A 92 31.76 -19.62 -23.66
C ASP A 92 32.90 -19.86 -22.65
N GLY A 93 33.13 -18.88 -21.77
CA GLY A 93 34.14 -18.97 -20.71
C GLY A 93 33.87 -20.05 -19.65
N ALA A 94 32.66 -20.63 -19.62
CA ALA A 94 32.28 -21.74 -18.76
C ALA A 94 32.45 -23.12 -19.46
N GLY A 95 32.88 -23.14 -20.73
CA GLY A 95 33.09 -24.36 -21.52
C GLY A 95 31.82 -24.90 -22.17
N GLN A 96 30.69 -24.20 -22.11
CA GLN A 96 29.47 -24.56 -22.84
C GLN A 96 29.66 -24.30 -24.33
N ALA A 97 29.35 -25.29 -25.18
CA ALA A 97 29.69 -25.27 -26.60
C ALA A 97 28.46 -25.40 -27.50
N VAL A 98 28.21 -24.41 -28.36
CA VAL A 98 27.35 -24.59 -29.55
C VAL A 98 28.20 -25.26 -30.63
N ARG A 99 27.77 -26.41 -31.15
CA ARG A 99 28.47 -27.16 -32.19
C ARG A 99 27.75 -27.05 -33.53
N TYR A 100 28.52 -27.09 -34.60
CA TYR A 100 28.05 -26.90 -35.97
C TYR A 100 28.48 -28.09 -36.82
N GLY A 101 27.52 -28.72 -37.51
CA GLY A 101 27.76 -29.82 -38.43
C GLY A 101 27.46 -29.44 -39.87
N TYR A 102 28.27 -29.96 -40.78
CA TYR A 102 28.25 -29.63 -42.21
C TYR A 102 28.12 -30.90 -43.04
N ASP A 103 27.49 -30.79 -44.21
CA ASP A 103 27.44 -31.88 -45.19
C ASP A 103 28.68 -31.93 -46.08
N GLU A 104 28.69 -32.85 -47.05
CA GLU A 104 29.78 -33.04 -48.02
C GLU A 104 29.97 -31.84 -48.97
N GLN A 105 29.00 -30.92 -49.03
CA GLN A 105 29.04 -29.69 -49.83
C GLN A 105 29.37 -28.44 -49.00
N ASP A 106 29.87 -28.63 -47.77
CA ASP A 106 30.23 -27.57 -46.80
C ASP A 106 29.07 -26.65 -46.39
N ARG A 107 27.82 -27.15 -46.47
CA ARG A 107 26.63 -26.42 -46.00
C ARG A 107 26.34 -26.76 -44.55
N LEU A 108 25.95 -25.77 -43.74
CA LEU A 108 25.57 -25.97 -42.34
C LEU A 108 24.23 -26.73 -42.27
N VAL A 109 24.24 -28.01 -41.90
CA VAL A 109 23.04 -28.86 -41.86
C VAL A 109 22.53 -29.10 -40.45
N GLU A 110 23.36 -28.92 -39.42
CA GLU A 110 22.95 -29.09 -38.02
C GLU A 110 23.62 -28.07 -37.09
N VAL A 111 22.87 -27.59 -36.11
CA VAL A 111 23.39 -26.83 -34.96
C VAL A 111 22.97 -27.55 -33.69
N VAL A 112 23.95 -27.86 -32.85
CA VAL A 112 23.77 -28.54 -31.56
C VAL A 112 24.06 -27.55 -30.45
N TYR A 113 23.11 -27.32 -29.56
CA TYR A 113 23.30 -26.43 -28.41
C TYR A 113 23.99 -27.18 -27.23
N PRO A 114 24.56 -26.45 -26.24
CA PRO A 114 25.50 -27.00 -25.25
C PRO A 114 25.00 -28.15 -24.36
N ASP A 115 23.72 -28.47 -24.39
CA ASP A 115 23.04 -29.31 -23.42
C ASP A 115 22.26 -30.47 -24.07
N GLY A 116 22.78 -31.00 -25.17
CA GLY A 116 22.21 -32.17 -25.85
C GLY A 116 22.58 -33.52 -25.25
N THR A 117 22.35 -33.78 -23.96
CA THR A 117 22.00 -35.16 -23.55
C THR A 117 20.50 -35.20 -23.38
N PRO A 118 19.78 -35.87 -24.29
CA PRO A 118 18.35 -36.06 -24.12
C PRO A 118 18.09 -36.82 -22.82
N GLU A 119 17.21 -36.31 -21.95
CA GLU A 119 16.65 -37.15 -20.87
C GLU A 119 15.78 -38.27 -21.46
N ASP A 120 15.26 -38.06 -22.67
CA ASP A 120 14.50 -39.00 -23.48
C ASP A 120 15.29 -39.39 -24.76
N PRO A 121 15.64 -40.67 -24.99
CA PRO A 121 16.35 -41.10 -26.21
C PRO A 121 15.67 -40.73 -27.54
N ASP A 122 14.41 -40.31 -27.53
CA ASP A 122 13.67 -39.83 -28.72
C ASP A 122 13.83 -38.31 -29.00
N ASP A 123 14.45 -37.52 -28.11
CA ASP A 123 14.67 -36.09 -28.30
C ASP A 123 15.98 -35.80 -29.08
N ASP A 124 15.87 -35.28 -30.31
CA ASP A 124 17.03 -34.84 -31.10
C ASP A 124 17.33 -33.35 -30.81
N PRO A 125 18.41 -32.99 -30.09
CA PRO A 125 18.69 -31.60 -29.72
C PRO A 125 19.13 -30.72 -30.91
N ARG A 126 19.00 -31.21 -32.14
CA ARG A 126 19.52 -30.63 -33.36
C ARG A 126 18.44 -29.84 -34.07
N ARG A 127 18.73 -28.56 -34.34
CA ARG A 127 18.05 -27.86 -35.44
C ARG A 127 18.70 -28.25 -36.73
N ARG A 128 17.90 -28.73 -37.68
CA ARG A 128 18.37 -29.17 -39.00
C ARG A 128 17.98 -28.19 -40.09
N TYR A 129 18.91 -27.89 -40.97
CA TYR A 129 18.75 -26.96 -42.08
C TYR A 129 18.71 -27.73 -43.40
N VAL A 130 17.65 -27.51 -44.19
CA VAL A 130 17.39 -28.23 -45.44
C VAL A 130 17.68 -27.30 -46.61
N TYR A 131 18.37 -27.81 -47.64
CA TYR A 131 18.81 -27.04 -48.80
C TYR A 131 18.40 -27.73 -50.11
N GLY A 132 18.00 -26.93 -51.12
CA GLY A 132 18.05 -27.33 -52.53
C GLY A 132 17.14 -28.49 -53.00
N GLU A 133 15.82 -28.42 -52.77
CA GLU A 133 14.83 -29.30 -53.40
C GLU A 133 14.04 -28.56 -54.50
N ALA A 134 13.83 -29.18 -55.66
CA ALA A 134 13.20 -28.56 -56.85
C ALA A 134 11.75 -28.09 -56.64
N GLU A 135 11.04 -28.58 -55.62
CA GLU A 135 9.68 -28.15 -55.28
C GLU A 135 9.60 -26.72 -54.72
N TRP A 136 10.71 -26.19 -54.18
CA TRP A 136 10.75 -24.93 -53.43
C TRP A 136 11.53 -23.82 -54.15
N THR A 137 12.21 -24.18 -55.23
CA THR A 137 12.90 -23.28 -56.13
C THR A 137 12.15 -23.31 -57.46
N GLN A 138 11.70 -22.17 -58.00
CA GLN A 138 10.91 -22.13 -59.25
C GLN A 138 11.73 -22.55 -60.49
N GLY A 139 12.04 -23.84 -60.61
CA GLY A 139 12.79 -24.45 -61.73
C GLY A 139 14.28 -24.08 -61.79
N ALA A 140 14.88 -23.58 -60.71
CA ALA A 140 16.28 -23.17 -60.66
C ALA A 140 17.13 -24.08 -59.78
N ASP A 141 18.31 -24.46 -60.28
CA ASP A 141 19.28 -25.24 -59.52
C ASP A 141 20.05 -24.33 -58.55
N LEU A 142 19.52 -24.22 -57.32
CA LEU A 142 20.08 -23.41 -56.24
C LEU A 142 20.52 -24.31 -55.07
N PRO A 143 21.60 -25.10 -55.22
CA PRO A 143 21.98 -26.13 -54.26
C PRO A 143 22.40 -25.58 -52.89
N HIS A 144 22.67 -24.28 -52.75
CA HIS A 144 23.04 -23.65 -51.48
C HIS A 144 21.91 -22.80 -50.85
N ALA A 145 20.71 -22.79 -51.43
CA ALA A 145 19.58 -22.05 -50.88
C ALA A 145 18.92 -22.82 -49.73
N LEU A 146 18.78 -22.19 -48.56
CA LEU A 146 18.07 -22.74 -47.40
C LEU A 146 16.57 -22.80 -47.71
N THR A 147 16.01 -23.98 -47.93
CA THR A 147 14.60 -24.19 -48.33
C THR A 147 13.70 -24.60 -47.17
N GLY A 148 14.27 -24.96 -46.02
CA GLY A 148 13.50 -25.22 -44.82
C GLY A 148 14.33 -25.42 -43.58
N ILE A 149 13.65 -25.40 -42.43
CA ILE A 149 14.25 -25.72 -41.14
C ILE A 149 13.36 -26.77 -40.47
N VAL A 150 14.00 -27.82 -39.98
CA VAL A 150 13.38 -28.88 -39.19
C VAL A 150 13.77 -28.64 -37.74
N ASP A 151 12.77 -28.66 -36.87
CA ASP A 151 12.99 -28.43 -35.45
C ASP A 151 13.50 -29.68 -34.71
N GLU A 152 13.72 -29.52 -33.41
CA GLU A 152 14.22 -30.58 -32.52
C GLU A 152 13.27 -31.80 -32.46
N ARG A 153 11.99 -31.66 -32.84
CA ARG A 153 10.98 -32.75 -32.89
C ARG A 153 10.99 -33.51 -34.23
N GLY A 154 11.86 -33.13 -35.17
CA GLY A 154 11.85 -33.65 -36.53
C GLY A 154 10.71 -33.11 -37.40
N VAL A 155 10.01 -32.06 -36.96
CA VAL A 155 8.91 -31.43 -37.70
C VAL A 155 9.45 -30.26 -38.54
N ARG A 156 9.05 -30.19 -39.81
CA ARG A 156 9.40 -29.08 -40.71
C ARG A 156 8.61 -27.84 -40.31
N TRP A 157 9.23 -26.98 -39.51
CA TRP A 157 8.55 -25.83 -38.88
C TRP A 157 8.56 -24.57 -39.75
N ALA A 158 9.47 -24.47 -40.73
CA ALA A 158 9.55 -23.36 -41.67
C ALA A 158 10.02 -23.82 -43.07
N ASP A 159 9.48 -23.18 -44.10
CA ASP A 159 9.82 -23.33 -45.51
C ASP A 159 10.15 -21.98 -46.15
N PHE A 160 11.10 -22.00 -47.08
CA PHE A 160 11.51 -20.83 -47.85
C PHE A 160 11.57 -21.16 -49.34
N GLY A 161 11.02 -20.28 -50.15
CA GLY A 161 11.03 -20.40 -51.60
C GLY A 161 11.80 -19.28 -52.29
N TYR A 162 12.40 -19.60 -53.44
CA TYR A 162 13.24 -18.67 -54.20
C TYR A 162 12.86 -18.64 -55.69
N ASP A 163 13.04 -17.48 -56.33
CA ASP A 163 12.97 -17.36 -57.79
C ASP A 163 14.25 -17.84 -58.48
N ALA A 164 14.24 -17.82 -59.82
CA ALA A 164 15.38 -18.26 -60.62
C ALA A 164 16.64 -17.39 -60.49
N GLN A 165 16.53 -16.21 -59.86
CA GLN A 165 17.67 -15.33 -59.57
C GLN A 165 18.17 -15.51 -58.12
N GLY A 166 17.60 -16.44 -57.36
CA GLY A 166 17.97 -16.71 -55.96
C GLY A 166 17.40 -15.72 -54.95
N ARG A 167 16.37 -14.93 -55.34
CA ARG A 167 15.70 -14.00 -54.42
C ARG A 167 14.57 -14.71 -53.68
N ALA A 168 14.43 -14.45 -52.39
CA ALA A 168 13.36 -15.04 -51.58
C ALA A 168 11.98 -14.53 -52.05
N VAL A 169 11.08 -15.47 -52.38
CA VAL A 169 9.70 -15.21 -52.85
C VAL A 169 8.64 -15.79 -51.94
N LEU A 170 9.01 -16.68 -51.02
CA LEU A 170 8.10 -17.31 -50.07
C LEU A 170 8.81 -17.55 -48.75
N SER A 171 8.13 -17.28 -47.65
CA SER A 171 8.44 -17.76 -46.31
C SER A 171 7.13 -18.24 -45.70
N ARG A 172 7.07 -19.47 -45.20
CA ARG A 172 5.89 -19.98 -44.48
C ARG A 172 6.30 -20.85 -43.31
N HIS A 173 5.55 -20.80 -42.21
CA HIS A 173 5.70 -21.76 -41.12
C HIS A 173 4.70 -22.91 -41.26
N ALA A 174 4.85 -23.94 -40.44
CA ALA A 174 3.94 -25.08 -40.38
C ALA A 174 2.46 -24.63 -40.30
N GLY A 175 1.57 -25.35 -40.99
CA GLY A 175 0.14 -25.00 -41.05
C GLY A 175 -0.15 -23.65 -41.74
N ASP A 176 0.74 -23.18 -42.62
CA ASP A 176 0.71 -21.84 -43.26
C ASP A 176 0.77 -20.67 -42.27
N ALA A 177 1.20 -20.92 -41.02
CA ALA A 177 1.37 -19.88 -40.02
C ALA A 177 2.39 -18.83 -40.51
N GLY A 178 2.07 -17.54 -40.42
CA GLY A 178 3.00 -16.45 -40.78
C GLY A 178 3.50 -16.46 -42.23
N ARG A 179 2.73 -17.03 -43.16
CA ARG A 179 3.07 -17.02 -44.60
C ARG A 179 3.33 -15.60 -45.11
N VAL A 180 4.39 -15.42 -45.90
CA VAL A 180 4.77 -14.18 -46.58
C VAL A 180 5.24 -14.53 -47.98
N GLU A 181 4.70 -13.84 -48.97
CA GLU A 181 5.09 -13.93 -50.37
C GLU A 181 5.71 -12.63 -50.83
N VAL A 182 6.71 -12.73 -51.72
CA VAL A 182 7.38 -11.56 -52.28
C VAL A 182 7.41 -11.68 -53.80
N ALA A 183 6.89 -10.66 -54.48
CA ALA A 183 6.98 -10.52 -55.92
C ALA A 183 7.91 -9.33 -56.27
N TYR A 184 8.82 -9.56 -57.21
CA TYR A 184 9.78 -8.55 -57.66
C TYR A 184 9.42 -8.05 -59.06
N GLY A 185 9.19 -6.75 -59.19
CA GLY A 185 8.93 -6.10 -60.47
C GLY A 185 10.22 -5.70 -61.22
N PRO A 186 10.14 -5.50 -62.55
CA PRO A 186 11.29 -5.11 -63.38
C PRO A 186 11.74 -3.65 -63.17
N ASP A 187 10.93 -2.82 -62.51
CA ASP A 187 11.16 -1.39 -62.24
C ASP A 187 11.75 -1.11 -60.85
N GLY A 188 12.19 -2.14 -60.12
CA GLY A 188 12.72 -2.02 -58.76
C GLY A 188 11.63 -1.99 -57.67
N THR A 189 10.36 -2.25 -58.03
CA THR A 189 9.27 -2.50 -57.08
C THR A 189 9.39 -3.88 -56.42
N ARG A 190 9.05 -3.95 -55.13
CA ARG A 190 8.93 -5.20 -54.38
C ARG A 190 7.57 -5.23 -53.70
N THR A 191 6.76 -6.23 -53.99
CA THR A 191 5.44 -6.42 -53.40
C THR A 191 5.53 -7.54 -52.38
N VAL A 192 5.22 -7.25 -51.12
CA VAL A 192 5.26 -8.22 -50.02
C VAL A 192 3.82 -8.49 -49.56
N THR A 193 3.36 -9.72 -49.71
CA THR A 193 2.01 -10.17 -49.39
C THR A 193 2.05 -11.13 -48.21
N PRO A 194 1.61 -10.73 -47.00
CA PRO A 194 1.43 -11.66 -45.89
C PRO A 194 0.24 -12.59 -46.18
N GLY A 195 0.13 -13.71 -45.45
CA GLY A 195 -0.90 -14.73 -45.66
C GLY A 195 -2.35 -14.24 -45.51
N GLY A 196 -2.55 -13.04 -44.96
CA GLY A 196 -3.85 -12.35 -44.89
C GLY A 196 -4.26 -11.65 -46.20
N GLY A 197 -3.42 -11.69 -47.24
CA GLY A 197 -3.72 -11.26 -48.61
C GLY A 197 -3.43 -9.79 -48.93
N GLU A 198 -3.04 -8.99 -47.94
CA GLU A 198 -2.88 -7.54 -48.09
C GLU A 198 -1.44 -7.11 -48.40
N ALA A 199 -1.17 -6.80 -49.67
CA ALA A 199 0.17 -6.53 -50.16
C ALA A 199 0.70 -5.13 -49.83
N THR A 200 1.96 -5.05 -49.36
CA THR A 200 2.72 -3.80 -49.21
C THR A 200 3.75 -3.69 -50.32
N VAL A 201 3.80 -2.53 -50.99
CA VAL A 201 4.70 -2.23 -52.09
C VAL A 201 5.85 -1.34 -51.60
N TYR A 202 7.08 -1.79 -51.83
CA TYR A 202 8.31 -1.05 -51.57
C TYR A 202 8.88 -0.58 -52.91
N ARG A 203 9.20 0.72 -53.03
CA ARG A 203 9.93 1.26 -54.18
C ARG A 203 11.32 1.69 -53.76
N THR A 204 12.29 1.36 -54.59
CA THR A 204 13.69 1.72 -54.38
C THR A 204 14.25 2.43 -55.60
N ALA A 205 15.23 3.31 -55.40
CA ALA A 205 15.96 3.96 -56.47
C ALA A 205 17.47 3.89 -56.21
N THR A 206 18.26 3.83 -57.28
CA THR A 206 19.73 3.83 -57.16
C THR A 206 20.24 5.27 -57.11
N VAL A 207 20.87 5.65 -55.99
CA VAL A 207 21.48 6.96 -55.79
C VAL A 207 22.97 6.74 -55.52
N ALA A 208 23.82 7.32 -56.37
CA ALA A 208 25.29 7.22 -56.27
C ALA A 208 25.82 5.78 -56.12
N GLY A 209 25.19 4.82 -56.82
CA GLY A 209 25.57 3.41 -56.78
C GLY A 209 24.99 2.59 -55.62
N ALA A 210 24.22 3.21 -54.71
CA ALA A 210 23.54 2.51 -53.63
C ALA A 210 22.01 2.50 -53.85
N VAL A 211 21.36 1.37 -53.58
CA VAL A 211 19.90 1.24 -53.64
C VAL A 211 19.29 1.85 -52.37
N ALA A 212 18.53 2.93 -52.52
CA ALA A 212 17.84 3.62 -51.43
C ALA A 212 16.33 3.32 -51.47
N LEU A 213 15.72 3.11 -50.31
CA LEU A 213 14.27 3.03 -50.17
C LEU A 213 13.67 4.43 -50.35
N THR A 214 12.86 4.61 -51.38
CA THR A 214 12.27 5.91 -51.73
C THR A 214 10.82 6.03 -51.29
N GLU A 215 10.10 4.93 -51.27
CA GLU A 215 8.68 4.89 -50.94
C GLU A 215 8.30 3.54 -50.34
N VAL A 216 7.41 3.56 -49.37
CA VAL A 216 6.66 2.39 -48.90
C VAL A 216 5.19 2.74 -48.99
N ALA A 217 4.45 1.93 -49.75
CA ALA A 217 3.01 2.06 -49.96
C ALA A 217 2.31 0.79 -49.50
N GLY A 218 1.47 0.89 -48.46
CA GLY A 218 0.72 -0.25 -47.91
C GLY A 218 -0.63 -0.48 -48.58
N PRO A 219 -1.30 -1.61 -48.27
CA PRO A 219 -2.65 -1.92 -48.73
C PRO A 219 -3.62 -0.92 -48.09
N GLY A 220 -4.01 0.09 -48.86
CA GLY A 220 -5.27 0.79 -48.65
C GLY A 220 -6.38 -0.10 -49.20
N CYS A 221 -7.32 -0.52 -48.37
CA CYS A 221 -8.49 -1.34 -48.75
C CYS A 221 -9.11 -0.81 -50.06
N THR A 222 -8.90 -1.51 -51.18
CA THR A 222 -9.36 -1.10 -52.51
C THR A 222 -10.88 -1.15 -52.65
N ALA A 223 -11.57 -1.83 -51.72
CA ALA A 223 -13.03 -1.86 -51.62
C ALA A 223 -13.62 -0.79 -50.69
N CYS A 224 -12.78 0.00 -50.01
CA CYS A 224 -13.19 1.02 -49.08
C CYS A 224 -13.08 2.39 -49.77
N GLY A 225 -14.21 2.96 -50.19
CA GLY A 225 -14.25 4.37 -50.60
C GLY A 225 -13.64 5.24 -49.50
N GLU A 226 -12.67 6.09 -49.89
CA GLU A 226 -11.87 7.03 -49.06
C GLU A 226 -10.51 6.51 -48.53
N GLY A 227 -9.49 6.47 -49.40
CA GLY A 227 -8.21 7.15 -49.14
C GLY A 227 -7.20 6.58 -48.12
N GLY A 228 -7.24 5.29 -47.79
CA GLY A 228 -6.36 4.68 -46.78
C GLY A 228 -4.91 4.34 -47.21
N ALA A 229 -4.22 5.15 -48.01
CA ALA A 229 -2.81 4.89 -48.34
C ALA A 229 -1.90 5.32 -47.17
N VAL A 230 -1.06 4.41 -46.69
CA VAL A 230 0.09 4.72 -45.83
C VAL A 230 1.26 5.04 -46.76
N ALA A 231 1.80 6.25 -46.69
CA ALA A 231 2.91 6.70 -47.52
C ALA A 231 4.05 7.25 -46.64
N TYR A 232 5.25 6.72 -46.82
CA TYR A 232 6.47 7.24 -46.21
C TYR A 232 7.41 7.74 -47.30
N THR A 233 7.99 8.92 -47.09
CA THR A 233 9.05 9.44 -47.98
C THR A 233 10.38 9.54 -47.22
N TYR A 234 11.47 9.32 -47.96
CA TYR A 234 12.83 9.35 -47.44
C TYR A 234 13.71 10.28 -48.27
N ASP A 235 14.71 10.91 -47.64
CA ASP A 235 15.75 11.65 -48.35
C ASP A 235 16.77 10.70 -49.01
N ALA A 236 17.69 11.27 -49.81
CA ALA A 236 18.77 10.52 -50.46
C ALA A 236 19.77 9.84 -49.49
N ARG A 237 19.68 10.10 -48.17
CA ARG A 237 20.50 9.52 -47.10
C ARG A 237 19.71 8.50 -46.24
N GLY A 238 18.47 8.18 -46.65
CA GLY A 238 17.57 7.25 -45.97
C GLY A 238 16.99 7.79 -44.66
N ASN A 239 16.94 9.11 -44.45
CA ASN A 239 16.21 9.71 -43.34
C ASN A 239 14.75 9.89 -43.73
N ARG A 240 13.83 9.57 -42.81
CA ARG A 240 12.39 9.75 -43.04
C ARG A 240 12.04 11.23 -43.08
N LEU A 241 11.45 11.69 -44.19
CA LEU A 241 11.06 13.08 -44.42
C LEU A 241 9.60 13.32 -44.04
N THR A 242 8.71 12.45 -44.50
CA THR A 242 7.27 12.51 -44.17
C THR A 242 6.69 11.13 -43.92
N ALA A 243 5.61 11.10 -43.13
CA ALA A 243 4.74 9.96 -42.94
C ALA A 243 3.32 10.47 -43.07
N THR A 244 2.62 10.01 -44.09
CA THR A 244 1.22 10.30 -44.31
C THR A 244 0.43 9.04 -44.05
N VAL A 245 -0.41 9.08 -43.03
CA VAL A 245 -1.33 7.99 -42.68
C VAL A 245 -2.71 8.60 -42.70
N ALA A 246 -3.59 8.12 -43.58
CA ALA A 246 -4.97 8.59 -43.82
C ALA A 246 -5.22 10.06 -43.40
N GLY A 247 -4.62 10.99 -44.15
CA GLY A 247 -4.81 12.44 -44.01
C GLY A 247 -3.90 13.18 -43.02
N ILE A 248 -3.24 12.50 -42.08
CA ILE A 248 -2.26 13.14 -41.17
C ILE A 248 -0.88 13.07 -41.79
N THR A 249 -0.21 14.22 -41.93
CA THR A 249 1.19 14.27 -42.37
C THR A 249 2.07 14.68 -41.20
N THR A 250 2.90 13.74 -40.73
CA THR A 250 4.03 14.09 -39.87
C THR A 250 5.22 14.44 -40.76
N ARG A 251 5.76 15.65 -40.61
CA ARG A 251 6.97 16.10 -41.28
C ARG A 251 8.11 16.15 -40.28
N TRP A 252 9.26 15.62 -40.66
CA TRP A 252 10.49 15.77 -39.89
C TRP A 252 11.33 16.89 -40.53
N GLY A 253 11.61 17.99 -39.83
CA GLY A 253 12.42 19.09 -40.39
C GLY A 253 12.43 20.45 -39.65
N ASP A 254 13.64 20.84 -39.22
CA ASP A 254 14.24 22.21 -39.18
C ASP A 254 15.77 21.92 -39.14
N TYR A 255 16.43 21.93 -40.30
CA TYR A 255 17.83 21.47 -40.42
C TYR A 255 18.79 22.55 -39.91
N THR A 256 19.28 22.44 -38.68
CA THR A 256 20.53 23.12 -38.30
C THR A 256 21.70 22.50 -39.10
N PRO A 257 22.89 23.14 -39.15
CA PRO A 257 24.02 22.72 -39.99
C PRO A 257 24.50 21.26 -39.84
N PHE A 258 23.99 20.52 -38.86
CA PHE A 258 24.40 19.15 -38.52
C PHE A 258 23.30 18.08 -38.73
N GLY A 259 22.10 18.45 -39.19
CA GLY A 259 21.17 17.55 -39.89
C GLY A 259 20.53 16.35 -39.15
N ARG A 260 19.77 16.56 -38.06
CA ARG A 260 18.71 15.63 -37.56
C ARG A 260 17.52 16.35 -36.87
N PRO A 261 16.31 15.75 -36.79
CA PRO A 261 15.06 16.51 -36.88
C PRO A 261 14.25 16.67 -35.57
N GLY A 262 13.79 17.90 -35.30
CA GLY A 262 12.47 18.13 -34.70
C GLY A 262 11.35 17.65 -35.65
N PHE A 263 10.12 17.54 -35.15
CA PHE A 263 9.00 17.16 -36.03
C PHE A 263 7.81 18.10 -35.87
N LYS A 264 7.07 18.19 -36.96
CA LYS A 264 5.85 18.97 -37.10
C LYS A 264 4.73 18.04 -37.53
N VAL A 265 3.64 18.02 -36.78
CA VAL A 265 2.44 17.26 -37.15
C VAL A 265 1.43 18.23 -37.75
N GLU A 266 1.02 17.97 -38.99
CA GLU A 266 -0.02 18.71 -39.70
C GLU A 266 -1.18 17.79 -40.07
N ALA A 267 -2.39 18.25 -39.79
CA ALA A 267 -3.62 17.61 -40.24
C ALA A 267 -4.55 18.68 -40.82
N GLU A 268 -4.93 18.53 -42.09
CA GLU A 268 -5.80 19.47 -42.79
C GLU A 268 -7.16 19.57 -42.08
N GLY A 269 -7.65 20.80 -41.85
CA GLY A 269 -8.91 21.04 -41.11
C GLY A 269 -8.78 21.05 -39.58
N THR A 270 -7.57 20.99 -39.02
CA THR A 270 -7.35 21.29 -37.58
C THR A 270 -6.87 22.72 -37.35
N PRO A 271 -7.25 23.36 -36.22
CA PRO A 271 -6.75 24.69 -35.87
C PRO A 271 -5.31 24.70 -35.33
N GLU A 272 -4.70 23.54 -35.04
CA GLU A 272 -3.47 23.44 -34.25
C GLU A 272 -2.32 22.73 -35.00
N GLU A 273 -1.25 23.47 -35.25
CA GLU A 273 0.04 22.94 -35.67
C GLU A 273 0.87 22.54 -34.45
N ARG A 274 1.33 21.28 -34.36
CA ARG A 274 2.18 20.82 -33.25
C ARG A 274 3.63 20.74 -33.68
N VAL A 275 4.47 21.57 -33.06
CA VAL A 275 5.90 21.66 -33.35
C VAL A 275 6.72 21.24 -32.14
N PHE A 276 7.49 20.17 -32.29
CA PHE A 276 8.49 19.73 -31.33
C PHE A 276 9.88 20.04 -31.88
N ARG A 277 10.69 20.76 -31.10
CA ARG A 277 12.08 21.10 -31.46
C ARG A 277 13.05 20.39 -30.55
N TYR A 278 14.10 19.82 -31.12
CA TYR A 278 15.16 19.15 -30.38
C TYR A 278 16.51 19.84 -30.59
N ALA A 279 17.29 19.95 -29.52
CA ALA A 279 18.73 20.10 -29.57
C ALA A 279 19.37 18.78 -29.13
N TYR A 280 20.53 18.47 -29.72
CA TYR A 280 21.26 17.24 -29.46
C TYR A 280 22.61 17.55 -28.81
N ASP A 281 23.19 16.57 -28.12
CA ASP A 281 24.54 16.68 -27.58
C ASP A 281 25.55 16.72 -28.75
N ALA A 282 26.50 17.67 -28.72
CA ALA A 282 27.51 17.81 -29.76
C ALA A 282 28.50 16.63 -29.81
N ARG A 283 28.72 15.95 -28.67
CA ARG A 283 29.53 14.73 -28.54
C ARG A 283 28.74 13.49 -28.97
N PHE A 284 27.43 13.47 -28.67
CA PHE A 284 26.54 12.32 -28.92
C PHE A 284 25.30 12.73 -29.72
N PHE A 285 25.44 12.75 -31.04
CA PHE A 285 24.41 13.24 -31.98
C PHE A 285 23.05 12.53 -31.97
N ALA A 286 22.90 11.43 -31.22
CA ALA A 286 21.64 10.71 -31.04
C ALA A 286 20.92 11.08 -29.73
N LEU A 287 21.60 11.74 -28.79
CA LEU A 287 21.11 12.08 -27.47
C LEU A 287 20.56 13.50 -27.47
N ARG A 288 19.38 13.68 -26.88
CA ARG A 288 18.67 14.96 -26.87
C ARG A 288 19.07 15.73 -25.61
N THR A 289 19.69 16.89 -25.78
CA THR A 289 20.02 17.78 -24.66
C THR A 289 18.90 18.75 -24.34
N ARG A 290 18.04 19.06 -25.33
CA ARG A 290 16.91 19.95 -25.15
C ARG A 290 15.74 19.53 -26.02
N GLU A 291 14.55 19.56 -25.47
CA GLU A 291 13.28 19.40 -26.16
C GLU A 291 12.41 20.61 -25.86
N THR A 292 11.75 21.15 -26.88
CA THR A 292 10.78 22.24 -26.75
C THR A 292 9.46 21.80 -27.34
N ALA A 293 8.39 21.90 -26.55
CA ALA A 293 7.04 21.49 -26.90
C ALA A 293 6.04 22.64 -26.65
N PRO A 294 4.84 22.59 -27.25
CA PRO A 294 3.76 23.52 -26.92
C PRO A 294 3.47 23.51 -25.41
N SER A 295 3.21 24.70 -24.86
CA SER A 295 2.80 24.88 -23.46
C SER A 295 1.29 25.08 -23.36
N VAL A 296 0.70 24.70 -22.22
CA VAL A 296 -0.67 25.10 -21.85
C VAL A 296 -0.81 26.61 -21.64
N ALA A 297 0.28 27.30 -21.32
CA ALA A 297 0.29 28.74 -21.16
C ALA A 297 0.42 29.41 -22.54
N PRO A 298 -0.53 30.27 -22.94
CA PRO A 298 -0.51 30.91 -24.25
C PRO A 298 0.81 31.65 -24.54
N GLY A 299 1.41 31.38 -25.71
CA GLY A 299 2.66 32.03 -26.15
C GLY A 299 3.93 31.55 -25.45
N ARG A 300 3.85 30.54 -24.59
CA ARG A 300 5.01 29.92 -23.92
C ARG A 300 5.33 28.55 -24.52
N VAL A 301 6.44 27.97 -24.08
CA VAL A 301 6.88 26.63 -24.47
C VAL A 301 7.36 25.85 -23.26
N LYS A 302 7.03 24.56 -23.22
CA LYS A 302 7.58 23.61 -22.26
C LYS A 302 8.97 23.19 -22.73
N VAL A 303 9.93 23.10 -21.81
CA VAL A 303 11.31 22.73 -22.10
C VAL A 303 11.72 21.54 -21.24
N THR A 304 12.24 20.49 -21.88
CA THR A 304 12.93 19.39 -21.19
C THR A 304 14.41 19.47 -21.54
N THR A 305 15.27 19.50 -20.53
CA THR A 305 16.73 19.55 -20.68
C THR A 305 17.33 18.29 -20.09
N THR A 306 18.28 17.67 -20.81
CA THR A 306 19.05 16.54 -20.31
C THR A 306 20.53 16.85 -20.43
N VAL A 307 21.27 16.69 -19.33
CA VAL A 307 22.73 16.84 -19.29
C VAL A 307 23.35 15.46 -19.30
N TYR A 308 24.38 15.24 -20.12
CA TYR A 308 25.09 13.96 -20.23
C TYR A 308 26.54 14.08 -19.77
N ASP A 309 27.09 13.03 -19.17
CA ASP A 309 28.53 12.89 -18.95
C ASP A 309 29.28 12.52 -20.26
N ASP A 310 30.58 12.30 -20.19
CA ASP A 310 31.40 11.86 -21.33
C ASP A 310 31.19 10.38 -21.72
N TRP A 311 30.35 9.64 -21.00
CA TRP A 311 29.95 8.26 -21.29
C TRP A 311 28.53 8.15 -21.86
N ALA A 312 27.91 9.27 -22.22
CA ALA A 312 26.52 9.34 -22.70
C ALA A 312 25.46 8.96 -21.65
N ASN A 313 25.80 8.95 -20.35
CA ASN A 313 24.82 8.74 -19.29
C ASN A 313 24.18 10.08 -18.87
N PRO A 314 22.86 10.11 -18.59
CA PRO A 314 22.19 11.34 -18.14
C PRO A 314 22.59 11.69 -16.70
N LEU A 315 23.19 12.85 -16.47
CA LEU A 315 23.52 13.38 -15.13
C LEU A 315 22.37 14.17 -14.50
N GLU A 316 21.57 14.84 -15.33
CA GLU A 316 20.41 15.60 -14.89
C GLU A 316 19.32 15.56 -15.97
N VAL A 317 18.07 15.37 -15.54
CA VAL A 317 16.89 15.62 -16.38
C VAL A 317 16.05 16.69 -15.70
N ARG A 318 15.81 17.79 -16.41
CA ARG A 318 15.07 18.96 -15.93
C ARG A 318 13.90 19.24 -16.84
N ILE A 319 12.70 19.32 -16.28
CA ILE A 319 11.49 19.72 -17.00
C ILE A 319 11.04 21.07 -16.45
N GLU A 320 10.94 22.06 -17.34
CA GLU A 320 10.48 23.41 -17.06
C GLU A 320 9.22 23.68 -17.89
N GLY A 321 8.16 24.13 -17.24
CA GLY A 321 6.88 24.41 -17.89
C GLY A 321 6.09 25.45 -17.12
N PHE A 322 4.80 25.54 -17.43
CA PHE A 322 3.89 26.51 -16.83
C PHE A 322 2.54 25.88 -16.49
N ASP A 323 1.82 26.50 -15.58
CA ASP A 323 0.38 26.27 -15.44
C ASP A 323 -0.42 27.12 -16.46
N PRO A 324 -1.74 26.93 -16.60
CA PRO A 324 -2.56 27.71 -17.54
C PRO A 324 -2.54 29.23 -17.30
N GLN A 325 -2.18 29.68 -16.10
CA GLN A 325 -2.04 31.09 -15.73
C GLN A 325 -0.65 31.65 -16.06
N GLY A 326 0.29 30.82 -16.53
CA GLY A 326 1.65 31.21 -16.89
C GLY A 326 2.62 31.23 -15.70
N ARG A 327 2.26 30.64 -14.55
CA ARG A 327 3.18 30.48 -13.40
C ARG A 327 4.19 29.38 -13.72
N PRO A 328 5.51 29.60 -13.51
CA PRO A 328 6.54 28.63 -13.85
C PRO A 328 6.53 27.43 -12.91
N LEU A 329 6.84 26.26 -13.48
CA LEU A 329 6.93 24.97 -12.78
C LEU A 329 8.24 24.29 -13.17
N ARG A 330 8.84 23.55 -12.23
CA ARG A 330 10.10 22.83 -12.47
C ARG A 330 10.09 21.47 -11.79
N ARG A 331 10.65 20.46 -12.47
CA ARG A 331 10.96 19.13 -11.91
C ARG A 331 12.37 18.73 -12.33
N VAL A 332 13.20 18.27 -11.39
CA VAL A 332 14.61 17.94 -11.65
C VAL A 332 14.92 16.56 -11.07
N TRP A 333 15.56 15.70 -11.85
CA TRP A 333 16.18 14.47 -11.34
C TRP A 333 17.67 14.56 -11.58
N ARG A 334 18.48 14.12 -10.61
CA ARG A 334 19.93 14.02 -10.76
C ARG A 334 20.38 12.59 -10.60
N TYR A 335 21.45 12.27 -11.32
CA TYR A 335 22.00 10.93 -11.38
C TYR A 335 23.51 11.01 -11.14
N ALA A 336 24.04 10.08 -10.35
CA ALA A 336 25.48 9.91 -10.22
C ALA A 336 25.90 8.54 -10.76
N TYR A 337 27.10 8.49 -11.33
CA TYR A 337 27.70 7.29 -11.87
C TYR A 337 29.10 7.13 -11.29
N GLU A 338 29.37 5.98 -10.67
CA GLU A 338 30.64 5.69 -9.99
C GLU A 338 31.23 4.36 -10.44
N GLY A 339 32.49 4.14 -10.04
CA GLY A 339 33.22 2.91 -10.33
C GLY A 339 33.87 2.86 -11.72
N PRO A 340 34.70 1.85 -11.99
CA PRO A 340 35.47 1.72 -13.23
C PRO A 340 34.61 1.45 -14.47
N HIS A 341 33.33 1.14 -14.27
CA HIS A 341 32.37 0.89 -15.35
C HIS A 341 31.31 2.00 -15.51
N HIS A 342 31.43 3.12 -14.78
CA HIS A 342 30.49 4.26 -14.82
C HIS A 342 29.04 3.83 -14.61
N GLN A 343 28.80 3.17 -13.48
CA GLN A 343 27.51 2.56 -13.16
C GLN A 343 26.67 3.50 -12.31
N LEU A 344 25.36 3.52 -12.55
CA LEU A 344 24.41 4.38 -11.83
C LEU A 344 24.49 4.09 -10.33
N SER A 345 25.07 4.99 -9.53
CA SER A 345 25.25 4.83 -8.09
C SER A 345 24.18 5.55 -7.27
N LEU A 346 23.60 6.62 -7.81
CA LEU A 346 22.61 7.46 -7.14
C LEU A 346 21.54 7.93 -8.11
N VAL A 347 20.29 7.90 -7.67
CA VAL A 347 19.19 8.68 -8.23
C VAL A 347 18.68 9.62 -7.14
N ASP A 348 18.79 10.92 -7.39
CA ASP A 348 18.29 12.00 -6.55
C ASP A 348 16.97 12.50 -7.18
N GLY A 349 15.88 12.37 -6.43
CA GLY A 349 14.55 12.68 -6.89
C GLY A 349 14.28 14.19 -6.89
N PRO A 350 13.06 14.60 -7.29
CA PRO A 350 12.73 16.00 -7.51
C PRO A 350 12.27 16.75 -6.26
N ARG A 351 12.14 16.09 -5.10
CA ARG A 351 11.67 16.71 -3.87
C ARG A 351 12.81 17.29 -3.06
N ASP A 352 12.68 18.56 -2.70
CA ASP A 352 13.63 19.25 -1.83
C ASP A 352 13.18 19.23 -0.36
N ASP A 353 11.93 18.84 -0.08
CA ASP A 353 11.33 18.78 1.27
C ASP A 353 11.69 17.51 2.05
N VAL A 354 12.14 16.44 1.38
CA VAL A 354 12.50 15.15 1.98
C VAL A 354 13.66 14.50 1.22
N ASP A 355 14.38 13.59 1.88
CA ASP A 355 15.41 12.78 1.24
C ASP A 355 14.79 11.67 0.36
N ASP A 356 14.53 11.92 -0.92
CA ASP A 356 13.99 10.92 -1.86
C ASP A 356 15.07 10.20 -2.69
N ARG A 357 16.30 10.11 -2.17
CA ARG A 357 17.45 9.49 -2.85
C ARG A 357 17.46 7.96 -2.81
N PHE A 358 17.90 7.36 -3.91
CA PHE A 358 18.12 5.92 -4.07
C PHE A 358 19.59 5.63 -4.41
N PHE A 359 20.20 4.72 -3.67
CA PHE A 359 21.57 4.27 -3.86
C PHE A 359 21.63 2.87 -4.45
N TYR A 360 22.61 2.66 -5.30
CA TYR A 360 22.85 1.42 -6.04
C TYR A 360 24.30 0.99 -5.83
N GLU A 361 24.49 -0.15 -5.18
CA GLU A 361 25.81 -0.68 -4.89
C GLU A 361 26.09 -1.86 -5.83
N TYR A 362 27.31 -1.93 -6.38
CA TYR A 362 27.74 -2.95 -7.32
C TYR A 362 28.84 -3.82 -6.72
N TYR A 363 29.05 -5.01 -7.31
CA TYR A 363 30.25 -5.80 -7.03
C TYR A 363 31.51 -5.02 -7.41
N PRO A 364 32.57 -5.09 -6.58
CA PRO A 364 33.82 -4.42 -6.83
C PRO A 364 34.49 -4.97 -8.11
N ASP A 365 35.38 -4.17 -8.69
CA ASP A 365 36.19 -4.56 -9.85
C ASP A 365 37.40 -5.39 -9.39
N ASP A 366 37.13 -6.57 -8.83
CA ASP A 366 38.11 -7.55 -8.40
C ASP A 366 38.11 -8.74 -9.39
N PRO A 367 39.25 -9.12 -9.99
CA PRO A 367 39.37 -10.32 -10.81
C PRO A 367 38.84 -11.60 -10.14
N ALA A 368 38.84 -11.69 -8.81
CA ALA A 368 38.29 -12.81 -8.06
C ALA A 368 36.76 -12.95 -8.20
N GLU A 369 36.05 -11.86 -8.48
CA GLU A 369 34.59 -11.84 -8.73
C GLU A 369 34.23 -12.36 -10.14
N GLY A 370 35.23 -12.53 -11.01
CA GLY A 370 35.09 -13.07 -12.35
C GLY A 370 33.99 -12.37 -13.17
N PRO A 371 33.01 -13.11 -13.73
CA PRO A 371 31.95 -12.59 -14.60
C PRO A 371 30.88 -11.75 -13.88
N ASN A 372 30.98 -11.63 -12.55
CA ASN A 372 30.05 -10.84 -11.73
C ASN A 372 30.53 -9.41 -11.47
N ARG A 373 31.74 -9.05 -11.91
CA ARG A 373 32.23 -7.67 -11.84
C ARG A 373 31.21 -6.72 -12.45
N ALA A 374 31.02 -5.57 -11.81
CA ALA A 374 30.08 -4.55 -12.26
C ALA A 374 28.57 -4.90 -12.18
N ARG A 375 28.18 -5.99 -11.53
CA ARG A 375 26.75 -6.34 -11.35
C ARG A 375 26.17 -5.72 -10.08
N LEU A 376 24.87 -5.43 -10.11
CA LEU A 376 24.17 -4.79 -8.99
C LEU A 376 24.11 -5.76 -7.80
N ARG A 377 24.58 -5.32 -6.64
CA ARG A 377 24.67 -6.12 -5.42
C ARG A 377 23.59 -5.75 -4.40
N ARG A 378 23.25 -4.47 -4.31
CA ARG A 378 22.31 -3.94 -3.31
C ARG A 378 21.64 -2.65 -3.81
N VAL A 379 20.38 -2.45 -3.38
CA VAL A 379 19.60 -1.23 -3.63
C VAL A 379 19.11 -0.70 -2.30
N VAL A 380 19.42 0.55 -2.01
CA VAL A 380 19.04 1.24 -0.77
C VAL A 380 18.19 2.44 -1.15
N GLY A 381 16.96 2.48 -0.66
CA GLY A 381 16.07 3.62 -0.84
C GLY A 381 16.25 4.69 0.25
N PRO A 382 15.37 5.70 0.23
CA PRO A 382 15.32 6.78 1.21
C PRO A 382 15.42 6.33 2.66
N GLY A 383 16.12 7.10 3.49
CA GLY A 383 16.31 6.81 4.92
C GLY A 383 17.17 5.57 5.20
N GLY A 384 17.97 5.11 4.23
CA GLY A 384 18.84 3.93 4.37
C GLY A 384 18.10 2.59 4.27
N ARG A 385 16.85 2.60 3.82
CA ARG A 385 16.03 1.39 3.73
C ARG A 385 16.55 0.46 2.64
N VAL A 386 16.96 -0.75 3.01
CA VAL A 386 17.36 -1.76 2.02
C VAL A 386 16.14 -2.29 1.29
N LEU A 387 16.09 -2.10 -0.04
CA LEU A 387 15.01 -2.57 -0.90
C LEU A 387 15.35 -3.91 -1.56
N ARG A 388 16.64 -4.16 -1.81
CA ARG A 388 17.18 -5.44 -2.27
C ARG A 388 18.62 -5.57 -1.77
N GLN A 389 19.03 -6.74 -1.33
CA GLN A 389 20.42 -7.02 -0.94
C GLN A 389 20.80 -8.46 -1.26
N ASP A 390 22.09 -8.77 -1.16
CA ASP A 390 22.64 -10.09 -1.41
C ASP A 390 22.26 -10.64 -2.79
N LEU A 391 22.21 -9.75 -3.80
CA LEU A 391 21.99 -10.13 -5.19
C LEU A 391 23.19 -10.94 -5.66
N ALA A 392 23.08 -12.26 -5.64
CA ALA A 392 24.10 -13.17 -6.13
C ALA A 392 23.76 -13.63 -7.55
N TYR A 393 24.79 -13.89 -8.33
CA TYR A 393 24.66 -14.28 -9.73
C TYR A 393 25.33 -15.63 -9.98
N THR A 394 24.82 -16.37 -10.97
CA THR A 394 25.46 -17.58 -11.48
C THR A 394 26.79 -17.24 -12.17
N PRO A 395 27.68 -18.22 -12.46
CA PRO A 395 28.92 -17.97 -13.18
C PRO A 395 28.73 -17.38 -14.60
N ASP A 396 27.59 -17.60 -15.22
CA ASP A 396 27.18 -17.00 -16.51
C ASP A 396 26.45 -15.66 -16.33
N GLY A 397 26.28 -15.19 -15.08
CA GLY A 397 25.79 -13.86 -14.74
C GLY A 397 24.27 -13.70 -14.70
N ARG A 398 23.51 -14.79 -14.55
CA ARG A 398 22.06 -14.71 -14.28
C ARG A 398 21.83 -14.52 -12.79
N LEU A 399 20.73 -13.87 -12.38
CA LEU A 399 20.44 -13.65 -10.95
C LEU A 399 20.13 -15.00 -10.30
N ALA A 400 21.01 -15.50 -9.43
CA ALA A 400 20.86 -16.79 -8.76
C ALA A 400 20.12 -16.66 -7.44
N ARG A 401 20.28 -15.53 -6.74
CA ARG A 401 19.66 -15.31 -5.44
C ARG A 401 19.52 -13.82 -5.16
N GLU A 402 18.51 -13.46 -4.40
CA GLU A 402 18.41 -12.15 -3.76
C GLU A 402 17.67 -12.21 -2.42
N THR A 403 17.86 -11.21 -1.59
CA THR A 403 17.11 -11.01 -0.35
C THR A 403 16.33 -9.69 -0.42
N ARG A 404 15.05 -9.76 -0.03
CA ARG A 404 14.07 -8.68 0.01
C ARG A 404 13.87 -8.19 1.46
N PRO A 405 13.23 -7.02 1.66
CA PRO A 405 12.84 -6.56 2.98
C PRO A 405 12.08 -7.64 3.74
N GLY A 406 12.31 -7.73 5.05
CA GLY A 406 11.68 -8.75 5.91
C GLY A 406 12.34 -10.13 5.87
N GLY A 407 13.45 -10.32 5.16
CA GLY A 407 14.19 -11.58 5.17
C GLY A 407 13.66 -12.64 4.21
N LEU A 408 12.75 -12.28 3.29
CA LEU A 408 12.37 -13.13 2.16
C LEU A 408 13.57 -13.26 1.22
N THR A 409 14.02 -14.50 1.00
CA THR A 409 15.05 -14.84 0.03
C THR A 409 14.39 -15.46 -1.20
N LEU A 410 14.74 -14.95 -2.37
CA LEU A 410 14.38 -15.54 -3.66
C LEU A 410 15.62 -16.24 -4.21
N ALA A 411 15.51 -17.52 -4.56
CA ALA A 411 16.57 -18.27 -5.23
C ALA A 411 16.06 -18.82 -6.56
N TYR A 412 16.86 -18.63 -7.61
CA TYR A 412 16.52 -18.94 -8.99
C TYR A 412 17.42 -20.07 -9.47
N GLU A 413 16.81 -21.12 -10.02
CA GLU A 413 17.51 -22.23 -10.64
C GLU A 413 17.28 -22.20 -12.14
N TYR A 414 18.37 -22.39 -12.89
CA TYR A 414 18.36 -22.38 -14.33
C TYR A 414 18.84 -23.72 -14.87
N ASP A 415 18.28 -24.16 -15.99
CA ASP A 415 18.81 -25.29 -16.74
C ASP A 415 20.12 -24.92 -17.46
N PRO A 416 20.81 -25.90 -18.08
CA PRO A 416 22.02 -25.63 -18.86
C PRO A 416 21.83 -24.68 -20.07
N ARG A 417 20.60 -24.49 -20.59
CA ARG A 417 20.27 -23.45 -21.61
C ARG A 417 20.09 -22.06 -20.99
N GLY A 418 20.09 -21.98 -19.67
CA GLY A 418 19.85 -20.77 -18.90
C GLY A 418 18.39 -20.33 -18.87
N ARG A 419 17.45 -21.27 -19.02
CA ARG A 419 16.00 -21.09 -18.80
C ARG A 419 15.69 -21.31 -17.32
N LEU A 420 14.80 -20.49 -16.76
CA LEU A 420 14.40 -20.59 -15.35
C LEU A 420 13.58 -21.86 -15.15
N VAL A 421 14.06 -22.81 -14.35
CA VAL A 421 13.36 -24.07 -14.06
C VAL A 421 12.78 -24.12 -12.65
N ALA A 422 13.32 -23.33 -11.71
CA ALA A 422 12.73 -23.19 -10.39
C ALA A 422 12.95 -21.79 -9.78
N LEU A 423 11.97 -21.37 -8.99
CA LEU A 423 12.03 -20.20 -8.12
C LEU A 423 11.64 -20.66 -6.72
N HIS A 424 12.57 -20.50 -5.78
CA HIS A 424 12.36 -20.79 -4.37
C HIS A 424 12.21 -19.48 -3.61
N GLU A 425 11.08 -19.35 -2.94
CA GLU A 425 10.78 -18.25 -2.03
C GLU A 425 10.93 -18.79 -0.61
N ILE A 426 11.88 -18.25 0.14
CA ILE A 426 12.29 -18.77 1.44
C ILE A 426 12.18 -17.66 2.48
N HIS A 427 11.40 -17.88 3.54
CA HIS A 427 11.27 -16.94 4.65
C HIS A 427 11.17 -17.72 5.97
N GLN A 428 12.11 -17.46 6.90
CA GLN A 428 12.13 -18.08 8.24
C GLN A 428 11.95 -19.61 8.25
N GLY A 429 12.53 -20.31 7.27
CA GLY A 429 12.45 -21.78 7.17
C GLY A 429 11.26 -22.31 6.36
N LEU A 430 10.26 -21.47 6.04
CA LEU A 430 9.20 -21.81 5.07
C LEU A 430 9.76 -21.67 3.65
N ARG A 431 9.50 -22.67 2.80
CA ARG A 431 9.90 -22.67 1.38
C ARG A 431 8.69 -22.91 0.49
N ARG A 432 8.48 -22.01 -0.47
CA ARG A 432 7.58 -22.17 -1.59
C ARG A 432 8.40 -22.29 -2.87
N THR A 433 8.03 -23.21 -3.75
CA THR A 433 8.73 -23.46 -5.01
C THR A 433 7.75 -23.36 -6.17
N THR A 434 8.11 -22.56 -7.17
CA THR A 434 7.48 -22.62 -8.49
C THR A 434 8.48 -23.26 -9.45
N THR A 435 8.06 -24.25 -10.22
CA THR A 435 8.87 -24.89 -11.26
C THR A 435 8.27 -24.69 -12.65
N TRP A 436 9.13 -24.66 -13.65
CA TRP A 436 8.78 -24.57 -15.05
C TRP A 436 9.36 -25.77 -15.78
N ASP A 437 8.48 -26.55 -16.40
CA ASP A 437 8.88 -27.61 -17.33
C ASP A 437 8.84 -27.02 -18.73
N HIS A 438 9.94 -27.13 -19.45
CA HIS A 438 10.05 -26.59 -20.81
C HIS A 438 10.04 -27.71 -21.84
N LEU A 439 9.40 -27.46 -22.99
CA LEU A 439 9.64 -28.26 -24.18
C LEU A 439 11.11 -28.12 -24.61
N PRO A 440 11.68 -29.10 -25.35
CA PRO A 440 13.03 -29.00 -25.93
C PRO A 440 13.22 -27.72 -26.75
N THR A 441 12.14 -27.29 -27.38
CA THR A 441 12.02 -26.14 -28.25
C THR A 441 12.08 -24.78 -27.52
N GLY A 442 11.89 -24.73 -26.19
CA GLY A 442 12.02 -23.53 -25.34
C GLY A 442 10.74 -23.09 -24.61
N GLU A 443 9.57 -23.41 -25.17
CA GLU A 443 8.26 -23.02 -24.66
C GLU A 443 7.97 -23.70 -23.31
N VAL A 444 7.23 -23.02 -22.42
CA VAL A 444 6.80 -23.60 -21.15
C VAL A 444 5.72 -24.64 -21.43
N ALA A 445 5.99 -25.90 -21.11
CA ALA A 445 5.05 -27.01 -21.20
C ALA A 445 4.15 -27.08 -19.96
N ALA A 446 4.74 -26.88 -18.78
CA ALA A 446 4.00 -26.85 -17.53
C ALA A 446 4.59 -25.85 -16.53
N LEU A 447 3.73 -25.31 -15.68
CA LEU A 447 4.08 -24.48 -14.54
C LEU A 447 3.50 -25.15 -13.30
N THR A 448 4.35 -25.59 -12.39
CA THR A 448 3.93 -26.26 -11.15
C THR A 448 4.31 -25.43 -9.94
N ARG A 449 3.41 -25.28 -8.97
CA ARG A 449 3.72 -24.63 -7.71
C ARG A 449 3.43 -25.54 -6.53
N ALA A 450 4.41 -25.66 -5.63
CA ALA A 450 4.34 -26.48 -4.43
C ALA A 450 4.87 -25.72 -3.21
N ALA A 451 4.24 -25.90 -2.05
CA ALA A 451 4.60 -25.24 -0.80
C ALA A 451 5.03 -26.25 0.27
N GLY A 452 6.17 -26.91 0.08
CA GLY A 452 6.75 -27.83 1.08
C GLY A 452 5.91 -29.06 1.45
N THR A 453 4.78 -29.29 0.76
CA THR A 453 3.85 -30.43 0.95
C THR A 453 3.63 -31.17 -0.38
N PRO A 454 3.03 -32.38 -0.38
CA PRO A 454 2.81 -33.17 -1.60
C PRO A 454 1.76 -32.60 -2.58
N GLN A 455 1.00 -31.58 -2.16
CA GLN A 455 -0.01 -30.96 -3.02
C GLN A 455 0.67 -29.90 -3.88
N ALA A 456 0.57 -30.06 -5.20
CA ALA A 456 1.09 -29.13 -6.19
C ALA A 456 -0.02 -28.81 -7.20
N GLU A 457 -0.17 -27.53 -7.55
CA GLU A 457 -1.04 -27.10 -8.64
C GLU A 457 -0.20 -26.90 -9.90
N THR A 458 -0.64 -27.47 -11.02
CA THR A 458 0.07 -27.46 -12.31
C THR A 458 -0.84 -26.91 -13.40
N LEU A 459 -0.37 -25.87 -14.10
CA LEU A 459 -0.92 -25.44 -15.39
C LEU A 459 -0.12 -26.11 -16.50
N ARG A 460 -0.81 -26.67 -17.50
CA ARG A 460 -0.21 -27.24 -18.71
C ARG A 460 -0.57 -26.41 -19.92
N PHE A 461 0.42 -26.17 -20.77
CA PHE A 461 0.31 -25.35 -21.98
C PHE A 461 0.50 -26.24 -23.21
N HIS A 462 -0.39 -26.11 -24.18
CA HIS A 462 -0.41 -26.95 -25.38
C HIS A 462 -0.19 -26.09 -26.61
N TYR A 463 0.69 -26.53 -27.51
CA TYR A 463 1.10 -25.80 -28.70
C TYR A 463 0.80 -26.59 -29.98
N ASP A 464 0.55 -25.89 -31.09
CA ASP A 464 0.51 -26.51 -32.43
C ASP A 464 1.93 -26.68 -33.02
N ASP A 465 2.02 -27.25 -34.22
CA ASP A 465 3.30 -27.46 -34.91
C ASP A 465 4.03 -26.16 -35.27
N ALA A 466 3.29 -25.06 -35.40
CA ALA A 466 3.81 -23.71 -35.59
C ALA A 466 4.25 -23.04 -34.28
N ARG A 467 4.24 -23.77 -33.15
CA ARG A 467 4.63 -23.32 -31.80
C ARG A 467 3.73 -22.21 -31.25
N ARG A 468 2.45 -22.21 -31.63
CA ARG A 468 1.44 -21.26 -31.13
C ARG A 468 0.62 -21.92 -30.03
N LEU A 469 0.36 -21.20 -28.94
CA LEU A 469 -0.44 -21.70 -27.82
C LEU A 469 -1.90 -21.94 -28.26
N VAL A 470 -2.33 -23.20 -28.24
CA VAL A 470 -3.67 -23.63 -28.65
C VAL A 470 -4.54 -24.14 -27.51
N ALA A 471 -3.97 -24.48 -26.35
CA ALA A 471 -4.77 -24.74 -25.15
C ALA A 471 -4.00 -24.52 -23.85
N VAL A 472 -4.74 -24.32 -22.75
CA VAL A 472 -4.22 -24.31 -21.38
C VAL A 472 -5.15 -25.15 -20.51
N SER A 473 -4.60 -26.01 -19.64
CA SER A 473 -5.38 -26.85 -18.73
C SER A 473 -4.79 -26.84 -17.32
N ASP A 474 -5.63 -26.97 -16.29
CA ASP A 474 -5.19 -27.05 -14.90
C ASP A 474 -5.09 -28.50 -14.38
N THR A 475 -4.76 -28.66 -13.10
CA THR A 475 -4.69 -29.97 -12.41
C THR A 475 -6.04 -30.63 -12.19
N LEU A 476 -7.13 -29.85 -12.21
CA LEU A 476 -8.49 -30.35 -12.03
C LEU A 476 -9.07 -30.88 -13.36
N GLY A 477 -8.38 -30.66 -14.49
CA GLY A 477 -8.83 -31.09 -15.81
C GLY A 477 -9.65 -30.04 -16.55
N ASN A 478 -9.89 -28.87 -15.94
CA ASN A 478 -10.51 -27.76 -16.66
C ASN A 478 -9.56 -27.32 -17.79
N ARG A 479 -10.09 -26.97 -18.96
CA ARG A 479 -9.27 -26.52 -20.10
C ARG A 479 -9.87 -25.37 -20.89
N ILE A 480 -9.02 -24.54 -21.47
CA ILE A 480 -9.38 -23.59 -22.53
C ILE A 480 -8.66 -23.96 -23.81
N GLN A 481 -9.38 -23.95 -24.91
CA GLN A 481 -8.87 -24.25 -26.24
C GLN A 481 -9.09 -23.07 -27.19
N TYR A 482 -8.09 -22.79 -28.01
CA TYR A 482 -8.09 -21.71 -28.99
C TYR A 482 -8.12 -22.27 -30.42
N THR A 483 -8.85 -21.61 -31.31
CA THR A 483 -8.71 -21.78 -32.76
C THR A 483 -8.07 -20.53 -33.33
N LEU A 484 -7.00 -20.70 -34.09
CA LEU A 484 -6.21 -19.60 -34.67
C LEU A 484 -6.34 -19.59 -36.20
N ASP A 485 -6.24 -18.40 -36.82
CA ASP A 485 -6.06 -18.28 -38.27
C ASP A 485 -4.59 -18.52 -38.68
N ALA A 486 -4.27 -18.38 -39.97
CA ALA A 486 -2.91 -18.52 -40.49
C ALA A 486 -1.96 -17.39 -40.03
N GLN A 487 -2.45 -16.28 -39.47
CA GLN A 487 -1.63 -15.19 -38.94
C GLN A 487 -1.40 -15.33 -37.44
N GLY A 488 -2.07 -16.29 -36.78
CA GLY A 488 -2.02 -16.51 -35.33
C GLY A 488 -3.04 -15.67 -34.57
N ASN A 489 -3.98 -14.99 -35.25
CA ASN A 489 -5.07 -14.32 -34.58
C ASN A 489 -6.07 -15.35 -34.04
N ARG A 490 -6.64 -15.08 -32.86
CA ARG A 490 -7.62 -15.95 -32.22
C ARG A 490 -8.98 -15.81 -32.89
N LEU A 491 -9.47 -16.86 -33.54
CA LEU A 491 -10.82 -16.93 -34.11
C LEU A 491 -11.84 -17.49 -33.12
N GLN A 492 -11.44 -18.44 -32.27
CA GLN A 492 -12.35 -19.05 -31.29
C GLN A 492 -11.64 -19.32 -29.96
N GLU A 493 -12.41 -19.26 -28.87
CA GLU A 493 -12.00 -19.64 -27.52
C GLU A 493 -13.14 -20.47 -26.88
N ASP A 494 -12.84 -21.73 -26.57
CA ASP A 494 -13.76 -22.68 -25.95
C ASP A 494 -13.27 -23.01 -24.53
N THR A 495 -14.14 -22.90 -23.52
CA THR A 495 -13.85 -23.24 -22.13
C THR A 495 -14.59 -24.52 -21.75
N PHE A 496 -13.88 -25.49 -21.18
CA PHE A 496 -14.41 -26.78 -20.74
C PHE A 496 -14.15 -27.01 -19.25
N ASP A 497 -15.07 -27.74 -18.61
CA ASP A 497 -14.94 -28.25 -17.24
C ASP A 497 -14.10 -29.55 -17.18
N PRO A 498 -13.89 -30.17 -15.99
CA PRO A 498 -13.10 -31.39 -15.83
C PRO A 498 -13.64 -32.60 -16.60
N ASP A 499 -14.96 -32.66 -16.79
CA ASP A 499 -15.65 -33.74 -17.50
C ASP A 499 -15.60 -33.55 -19.03
N GLY A 500 -15.01 -32.45 -19.49
CA GLY A 500 -14.86 -32.12 -20.91
C GLY A 500 -16.12 -31.53 -21.54
N LEU A 501 -17.09 -31.07 -20.75
CA LEU A 501 -18.29 -30.40 -21.23
C LEU A 501 -17.98 -28.94 -21.58
N LEU A 502 -18.46 -28.48 -22.74
CA LEU A 502 -18.28 -27.11 -23.20
C LEU A 502 -19.14 -26.15 -22.37
N GLN A 503 -18.51 -25.30 -21.58
CA GLN A 503 -19.16 -24.33 -20.70
C GLN A 503 -19.38 -22.98 -21.39
N ARG A 504 -18.46 -22.57 -22.27
CA ARG A 504 -18.55 -21.31 -23.02
C ARG A 504 -17.81 -21.40 -24.34
N ARG A 505 -18.38 -20.79 -25.38
CA ARG A 505 -17.75 -20.57 -26.68
C ARG A 505 -17.79 -19.10 -27.03
N LEU A 506 -16.65 -18.61 -27.48
CA LEU A 506 -16.51 -17.26 -27.99
C LEU A 506 -15.89 -17.27 -29.38
N GLN A 507 -16.52 -16.61 -30.34
CA GLN A 507 -16.10 -16.56 -31.74
C GLN A 507 -15.82 -15.12 -32.19
N ARG A 508 -14.79 -14.95 -33.01
CA ARG A 508 -14.34 -13.69 -33.60
C ARG A 508 -14.28 -13.84 -35.11
N LEU A 509 -14.90 -12.91 -35.82
CA LEU A 509 -14.66 -12.72 -37.24
C LEU A 509 -13.71 -11.53 -37.40
N LEU A 510 -12.64 -11.70 -38.16
CA LEU A 510 -11.67 -10.65 -38.44
C LEU A 510 -11.68 -10.33 -39.94
N ASP A 511 -11.30 -9.11 -40.30
CA ASP A 511 -10.99 -8.78 -41.69
C ASP A 511 -9.55 -9.13 -42.07
N THR A 512 -9.16 -8.84 -43.31
CA THR A 512 -7.82 -9.09 -43.86
C THR A 512 -6.70 -8.33 -43.13
N GLN A 513 -7.04 -7.31 -42.33
CA GLN A 513 -6.11 -6.52 -41.51
C GLN A 513 -6.06 -7.00 -40.06
N GLY A 514 -6.76 -8.08 -39.71
CA GLY A 514 -6.86 -8.59 -38.34
C GLY A 514 -7.75 -7.74 -37.44
N ARG A 515 -8.58 -6.86 -38.01
CA ARG A 515 -9.52 -6.02 -37.22
C ARG A 515 -10.81 -6.80 -36.99
N LEU A 516 -11.40 -6.61 -35.80
CA LEU A 516 -12.62 -7.30 -35.40
C LEU A 516 -13.81 -6.86 -36.27
N LEU A 517 -14.55 -7.80 -36.85
CA LEU A 517 -15.80 -7.55 -37.58
C LEU A 517 -17.01 -7.99 -36.77
N THR A 518 -16.92 -9.15 -36.13
CA THR A 518 -17.94 -9.63 -35.20
C THR A 518 -17.32 -10.30 -33.98
N LEU A 519 -18.01 -10.18 -32.86
CA LEU A 519 -17.72 -10.91 -31.63
C LEU A 519 -19.00 -11.61 -31.18
N GLN A 520 -19.01 -12.94 -31.21
CA GLN A 520 -20.15 -13.76 -30.85
C GLN A 520 -19.86 -14.54 -29.57
N ASP A 521 -20.69 -14.30 -28.56
CA ASP A 521 -20.76 -15.07 -27.30
C ASP A 521 -22.23 -15.50 -27.12
N ALA A 522 -22.89 -15.14 -26.02
CA ALA A 522 -24.35 -15.24 -25.87
C ALA A 522 -25.13 -14.38 -26.89
N ALA A 523 -24.55 -13.27 -27.35
CA ALA A 523 -25.10 -12.42 -28.40
C ALA A 523 -23.97 -11.91 -29.31
N THR A 524 -24.32 -11.47 -30.52
CA THR A 524 -23.34 -11.01 -31.52
C THR A 524 -23.20 -9.49 -31.51
N THR A 525 -21.98 -8.99 -31.35
CA THR A 525 -21.64 -7.58 -31.54
C THR A 525 -20.96 -7.41 -32.90
N HIS A 526 -21.42 -6.45 -33.70
CA HIS A 526 -20.84 -6.10 -35.00
C HIS A 526 -19.99 -4.84 -34.89
N PHE A 527 -18.91 -4.78 -35.65
CA PHE A 527 -17.95 -3.69 -35.66
C PHE A 527 -17.71 -3.25 -37.11
N THR A 528 -17.69 -1.95 -37.34
CA THR A 528 -17.16 -1.40 -38.60
C THR A 528 -16.02 -0.46 -38.30
N HIS A 529 -15.07 -0.37 -39.23
CA HIS A 529 -13.84 0.40 -39.06
C HIS A 529 -13.71 1.45 -40.16
N HIS A 530 -13.07 2.57 -39.83
CA HIS A 530 -12.52 3.47 -40.83
C HIS A 530 -11.34 2.79 -41.54
N PRO A 531 -10.96 3.24 -42.75
CA PRO A 531 -9.83 2.67 -43.51
C PRO A 531 -8.51 2.63 -42.74
N ASP A 532 -8.32 3.51 -41.75
CA ASP A 532 -7.13 3.56 -40.90
C ASP A 532 -7.21 2.72 -39.61
N GLY A 533 -8.21 1.85 -39.50
CA GLY A 533 -8.37 0.91 -38.39
C GLY A 533 -9.04 1.47 -37.15
N ARG A 534 -9.41 2.77 -37.13
CA ARG A 534 -10.24 3.30 -36.05
C ARG A 534 -11.65 2.73 -36.11
N LEU A 535 -12.24 2.48 -34.95
CA LEU A 535 -13.62 2.03 -34.84
C LEU A 535 -14.56 3.10 -35.38
N LYS A 536 -15.43 2.75 -36.33
CA LYS A 536 -16.43 3.63 -36.96
C LYS A 536 -17.80 3.41 -36.34
N THR A 537 -18.29 2.17 -36.30
CA THR A 537 -19.52 1.82 -35.59
C THR A 537 -19.40 0.54 -34.79
N THR A 538 -20.22 0.42 -33.76
CA THR A 538 -20.48 -0.84 -33.05
C THR A 538 -21.98 -1.06 -32.95
N THR A 539 -22.45 -2.24 -33.32
CA THR A 539 -23.85 -2.64 -33.11
C THR A 539 -23.85 -3.78 -32.11
N ASP A 540 -24.43 -3.57 -30.93
CA ASP A 540 -24.47 -4.59 -29.90
C ASP A 540 -25.51 -5.70 -30.21
N GLY A 541 -25.57 -6.71 -29.33
CA GLY A 541 -26.49 -7.84 -29.47
C GLY A 541 -27.98 -7.48 -29.38
N MET A 542 -28.31 -6.25 -29.00
CA MET A 542 -29.69 -5.72 -28.97
C MET A 542 -30.01 -4.86 -30.20
N GLY A 543 -29.05 -4.68 -31.11
CA GLY A 543 -29.20 -3.86 -32.32
C GLY A 543 -28.90 -2.37 -32.11
N ILE A 544 -28.45 -1.96 -30.92
CA ILE A 544 -28.10 -0.55 -30.64
C ILE A 544 -26.79 -0.24 -31.34
N THR A 545 -26.81 0.75 -32.22
CA THR A 545 -25.63 1.16 -32.99
C THR A 545 -25.01 2.42 -32.39
N THR A 546 -23.74 2.35 -32.02
CA THR A 546 -22.94 3.51 -31.61
C THR A 546 -21.97 3.91 -32.73
N LEU A 547 -22.04 5.17 -33.17
CA LEU A 547 -21.12 5.79 -34.11
C LEU A 547 -20.00 6.52 -33.37
N TYR A 548 -18.76 6.37 -33.85
CA TYR A 548 -17.58 7.03 -33.31
C TYR A 548 -17.07 8.08 -34.32
N ARG A 549 -16.89 9.31 -33.88
CA ARG A 549 -16.39 10.42 -34.71
C ARG A 549 -15.07 10.92 -34.16
N TYR A 550 -14.19 11.32 -35.06
CA TYR A 550 -12.84 11.76 -34.73
C TYR A 550 -12.51 13.07 -35.44
N ASP A 551 -11.58 13.84 -34.88
CA ASP A 551 -10.98 14.97 -35.60
C ASP A 551 -9.92 14.50 -36.60
N ALA A 552 -9.35 15.46 -37.33
CA ALA A 552 -8.30 15.19 -38.30
C ALA A 552 -6.96 14.77 -37.65
N LEU A 553 -6.74 15.03 -36.35
CA LEU A 553 -5.65 14.44 -35.54
C LEU A 553 -5.99 13.03 -35.00
N ARG A 554 -7.14 12.46 -35.38
CA ARG A 554 -7.64 11.14 -35.01
C ARG A 554 -8.01 10.97 -33.53
N ARG A 555 -8.23 12.07 -32.81
CA ARG A 555 -8.75 12.04 -31.44
C ARG A 555 -10.26 11.86 -31.48
N LEU A 556 -10.82 11.11 -30.54
CA LEU A 556 -12.26 10.85 -30.48
C LEU A 556 -12.99 12.13 -30.09
N VAL A 557 -13.77 12.73 -30.98
CA VAL A 557 -14.49 14.00 -30.69
C VAL A 557 -15.97 13.81 -30.39
N ALA A 558 -16.57 12.69 -30.80
CA ALA A 558 -17.92 12.35 -30.37
C ALA A 558 -18.22 10.84 -30.45
N THR A 559 -19.15 10.40 -29.61
CA THR A 559 -19.88 9.14 -29.75
C THR A 559 -21.36 9.43 -29.87
N VAL A 560 -22.07 8.73 -30.77
CA VAL A 560 -23.52 8.87 -30.98
C VAL A 560 -24.15 7.50 -30.85
N ALA A 561 -24.94 7.28 -29.79
CA ALA A 561 -25.68 6.04 -29.61
C ALA A 561 -27.11 6.18 -30.16
N HIS A 562 -27.48 5.30 -31.09
CA HIS A 562 -28.81 5.23 -31.70
C HIS A 562 -29.66 4.21 -30.94
N PHE A 563 -30.51 4.67 -30.02
CA PHE A 563 -31.33 3.81 -29.15
C PHE A 563 -32.67 3.36 -29.77
N GLY A 564 -32.98 3.75 -31.01
CA GLY A 564 -34.13 3.20 -31.75
C GLY A 564 -35.53 3.52 -31.19
N GLY A 565 -35.67 4.56 -30.35
CA GLY A 565 -36.95 4.99 -29.79
C GLY A 565 -37.77 5.91 -30.72
N GLN A 566 -39.10 5.84 -30.65
CA GLN A 566 -40.07 6.68 -31.39
C GLN A 566 -40.18 8.13 -30.85
N ASP A 567 -39.35 8.52 -29.88
CA ASP A 567 -39.32 9.87 -29.32
C ASP A 567 -38.23 10.73 -30.02
N PRO A 568 -38.60 11.79 -30.75
CA PRO A 568 -37.67 12.70 -31.41
C PRO A 568 -36.66 13.37 -30.45
N ALA A 569 -36.92 13.39 -29.15
CA ALA A 569 -36.04 13.98 -28.14
C ALA A 569 -34.92 13.04 -27.66
N THR A 570 -35.01 11.72 -27.90
CA THR A 570 -34.04 10.70 -27.44
C THR A 570 -33.36 9.93 -28.57
N ALA A 571 -33.65 10.30 -29.83
CA ALA A 571 -33.25 9.53 -31.01
C ALA A 571 -31.72 9.32 -31.15
N ASP A 572 -30.89 10.28 -30.72
CA ASP A 572 -29.42 10.22 -30.78
C ASP A 572 -28.78 10.77 -29.49
N ALA A 573 -28.26 9.90 -28.61
CA ALA A 573 -27.49 10.35 -27.46
C ALA A 573 -26.04 10.67 -27.89
N THR A 574 -25.72 11.96 -28.05
CA THR A 574 -24.38 12.40 -28.48
C THR A 574 -23.52 12.81 -27.27
N THR A 575 -22.40 12.14 -27.05
CA THR A 575 -21.34 12.61 -26.14
C THR A 575 -20.23 13.28 -26.96
N ARG A 576 -19.71 14.42 -26.52
CA ARG A 576 -18.62 15.15 -27.20
C ARG A 576 -17.38 15.29 -26.33
N PHE A 577 -16.21 15.34 -26.94
CA PHE A 577 -14.91 15.45 -26.28
C PHE A 577 -14.10 16.60 -26.87
N ALA A 578 -13.35 17.33 -26.04
CA ALA A 578 -12.40 18.35 -26.48
C ALA A 578 -11.04 18.15 -25.80
N TYR A 579 -9.98 18.59 -26.50
CA TYR A 579 -8.58 18.36 -26.11
C TYR A 579 -7.79 19.67 -26.10
N ASP A 580 -6.70 19.73 -25.31
CA ASP A 580 -5.72 20.82 -25.38
C ASP A 580 -4.63 20.56 -26.44
N THR A 581 -3.71 21.52 -26.56
CA THR A 581 -2.54 21.49 -27.48
C THR A 581 -1.53 20.37 -27.15
N ALA A 582 -1.64 19.77 -25.96
CA ALA A 582 -0.85 18.63 -25.51
C ALA A 582 -1.58 17.28 -25.68
N ASP A 583 -2.73 17.25 -26.37
CA ASP A 583 -3.61 16.08 -26.60
C ASP A 583 -4.29 15.51 -25.35
N ARG A 584 -4.49 16.31 -24.31
CA ARG A 584 -5.18 15.87 -23.10
C ARG A 584 -6.63 16.30 -23.12
N LEU A 585 -7.51 15.44 -22.62
CA LEU A 585 -8.94 15.67 -22.57
C LEU A 585 -9.27 16.82 -21.61
N VAL A 586 -9.76 17.95 -22.13
CA VAL A 586 -10.13 19.13 -21.32
C VAL A 586 -11.63 19.31 -21.16
N GLN A 587 -12.46 18.62 -21.96
CA GLN A 587 -13.90 18.72 -21.85
C GLN A 587 -14.61 17.44 -22.29
N VAL A 588 -15.65 17.05 -21.54
CA VAL A 588 -16.65 16.05 -21.93
C VAL A 588 -18.03 16.69 -21.83
N THR A 589 -18.80 16.67 -22.91
CA THR A 589 -20.20 17.11 -22.92
C THR A 589 -21.09 15.89 -23.08
N ALA A 590 -21.88 15.59 -22.05
CA ALA A 590 -22.83 14.48 -22.03
C ALA A 590 -24.05 14.75 -22.95
N PRO A 591 -24.86 13.72 -23.29
CA PRO A 591 -26.02 13.87 -24.17
C PRO A 591 -27.07 14.89 -23.73
N ASN A 592 -27.20 15.11 -22.42
CA ASN A 592 -28.09 16.12 -21.84
C ASN A 592 -27.50 17.56 -21.87
N GLY A 593 -26.36 17.78 -22.54
CA GLY A 593 -25.66 19.06 -22.63
C GLY A 593 -24.80 19.39 -21.40
N ALA A 594 -24.87 18.61 -20.33
CA ALA A 594 -24.06 18.79 -19.13
C ALA A 594 -22.57 18.60 -19.49
N THR A 595 -21.72 19.54 -19.05
CA THR A 595 -20.31 19.57 -19.45
C THR A 595 -19.40 19.47 -18.25
N THR A 596 -18.51 18.47 -18.25
CA THR A 596 -17.38 18.36 -17.33
C THR A 596 -16.12 18.92 -17.99
N ARG A 597 -15.38 19.79 -17.29
CA ARG A 597 -14.13 20.40 -17.76
C ARG A 597 -12.95 20.02 -16.88
N TYR A 598 -11.77 19.93 -17.48
CA TYR A 598 -10.51 19.64 -16.81
C TYR A 598 -9.46 20.69 -17.15
N THR A 599 -8.63 21.06 -16.19
CA THR A 599 -7.46 21.90 -16.40
C THR A 599 -6.20 21.17 -15.95
N TYR A 600 -5.09 21.42 -16.63
CA TYR A 600 -3.82 20.76 -16.38
C TYR A 600 -2.66 21.74 -16.49
N ASP A 601 -1.54 21.45 -15.82
CA ASP A 601 -0.27 22.15 -16.03
C ASP A 601 0.61 21.46 -17.10
N ASP A 602 1.76 22.05 -17.46
CA ASP A 602 2.71 21.44 -18.41
C ASP A 602 3.43 20.18 -17.88
N LEU A 603 3.46 19.96 -16.57
CA LEU A 603 4.03 18.75 -15.97
C LEU A 603 3.09 17.54 -16.08
N GLY A 604 1.83 17.76 -16.46
CA GLY A 604 0.82 16.72 -16.63
C GLY A 604 -0.14 16.59 -15.45
N ASN A 605 -0.02 17.44 -14.43
CA ASN A 605 -0.86 17.37 -13.25
C ASN A 605 -2.23 18.00 -13.53
N ARG A 606 -3.31 17.39 -13.03
CA ARG A 606 -4.69 17.90 -13.21
C ARG A 606 -5.01 18.91 -12.11
N LEU A 607 -5.10 20.18 -12.46
CA LEU A 607 -5.31 21.26 -11.49
C LEU A 607 -6.77 21.38 -11.07
N GLN A 608 -7.73 21.18 -11.99
CA GLN A 608 -9.16 21.24 -11.67
C GLN A 608 -9.99 20.24 -12.46
N GLU A 609 -11.11 19.85 -11.86
CA GLU A 609 -12.24 19.16 -12.50
C GLU A 609 -13.51 19.92 -12.15
N ILE A 610 -14.23 20.43 -13.15
CA ILE A 610 -15.47 21.18 -12.98
C ILE A 610 -16.60 20.33 -13.56
N SER A 611 -17.43 19.77 -12.70
CA SER A 611 -18.54 18.89 -13.11
C SER A 611 -19.88 19.48 -12.65
N PRO A 612 -20.97 19.36 -13.43
CA PRO A 612 -22.27 19.95 -13.08
C PRO A 612 -22.90 19.34 -11.82
N ASP A 613 -22.61 18.07 -11.54
CA ASP A 613 -23.09 17.30 -10.39
C ASP A 613 -22.26 17.53 -9.12
N ARG A 614 -20.93 17.69 -9.27
CA ARG A 614 -19.98 17.78 -8.13
C ARG A 614 -19.42 19.17 -7.86
N GLY A 615 -19.69 20.13 -8.73
CA GLY A 615 -19.05 21.46 -8.69
C GLY A 615 -17.57 21.40 -9.09
N THR A 616 -16.76 22.30 -8.52
CA THR A 616 -15.32 22.40 -8.82
C THR A 616 -14.49 21.64 -7.79
N LEU A 617 -13.69 20.69 -8.26
CA LEU A 617 -12.60 20.06 -7.50
C LEU A 617 -11.28 20.68 -7.95
N SER A 618 -10.44 21.12 -7.01
CA SER A 618 -9.10 21.64 -7.29
C SER A 618 -8.02 20.80 -6.62
N TYR A 619 -6.83 20.74 -7.22
CA TYR A 619 -5.70 19.94 -6.75
C TYR A 619 -4.42 20.76 -6.70
N ALA A 620 -3.57 20.51 -5.71
CA ALA A 620 -2.20 21.00 -5.62
C ALA A 620 -1.23 19.81 -5.53
N TYR A 621 -0.01 19.99 -6.01
CA TYR A 621 0.98 18.91 -6.16
C TYR A 621 2.35 19.31 -5.60
N ASP A 622 3.12 18.34 -5.11
CA ASP A 622 4.54 18.51 -4.81
C ASP A 622 5.41 18.47 -6.09
N ALA A 623 6.72 18.63 -5.91
CA ALA A 623 7.67 18.60 -7.02
C ALA A 623 7.75 17.22 -7.72
N ALA A 624 7.45 16.12 -7.03
CA ALA A 624 7.37 14.77 -7.62
C ALA A 624 6.06 14.51 -8.38
N GLY A 625 5.03 15.32 -8.16
CA GLY A 625 3.71 15.17 -8.76
C GLY A 625 2.71 14.39 -7.91
N HIS A 626 2.98 14.22 -6.62
CA HIS A 626 1.98 13.68 -5.69
C HIS A 626 0.98 14.78 -5.31
N PRO A 627 -0.34 14.49 -5.25
CA PRO A 627 -1.33 15.48 -4.84
C PRO A 627 -1.18 15.78 -3.35
N VAL A 628 -0.79 17.01 -2.98
CA VAL A 628 -0.64 17.45 -1.58
C VAL A 628 -1.89 18.13 -1.02
N ALA A 629 -2.80 18.56 -1.89
CA ALA A 629 -4.09 19.08 -1.48
C ALA A 629 -5.18 18.77 -2.52
N ARG A 630 -6.41 18.55 -2.03
CA ARG A 630 -7.62 18.46 -2.84
C ARG A 630 -8.73 19.28 -2.19
N THR A 631 -9.19 20.31 -2.89
CA THR A 631 -10.28 21.19 -2.44
C THR A 631 -11.57 20.84 -3.18
N ASP A 632 -12.64 20.59 -2.44
CA ASP A 632 -13.96 20.32 -3.02
C ASP A 632 -14.73 21.60 -3.37
N ALA A 633 -15.93 21.45 -3.94
CA ALA A 633 -16.75 22.58 -4.37
C ALA A 633 -17.27 23.45 -3.22
N ARG A 634 -17.19 22.97 -1.96
CA ARG A 634 -17.57 23.71 -0.75
C ARG A 634 -16.39 24.47 -0.15
N GLY A 635 -15.20 24.34 -0.73
CA GLY A 635 -13.97 24.92 -0.21
C GLY A 635 -13.27 24.05 0.85
N ILE A 636 -13.76 22.85 1.13
CA ILE A 636 -13.14 21.94 2.10
C ILE A 636 -11.89 21.34 1.45
N THR A 637 -10.74 21.53 2.09
CA THR A 637 -9.45 21.11 1.55
C THR A 637 -8.90 19.93 2.34
N LEU A 638 -8.79 18.78 1.70
CA LEU A 638 -8.03 17.65 2.24
C LEU A 638 -6.55 17.84 1.92
N ARG A 639 -5.67 17.67 2.90
CA ARG A 639 -4.21 17.72 2.71
C ARG A 639 -3.63 16.32 2.82
N TYR A 640 -2.64 16.02 1.98
CA TYR A 640 -2.00 14.71 1.90
C TYR A 640 -0.52 14.87 2.20
N THR A 641 0.03 14.01 3.04
CA THR A 641 1.48 13.93 3.27
C THR A 641 2.00 12.57 2.85
N TYR A 642 3.25 12.54 2.38
CA TYR A 642 3.90 11.34 1.86
C TYR A 642 5.22 11.10 2.57
N ASP A 643 5.62 9.83 2.68
CA ASP A 643 6.94 9.47 3.12
C ASP A 643 8.00 9.76 2.03
N PRO A 644 9.29 9.66 2.35
CA PRO A 644 10.37 9.88 1.38
C PRO A 644 10.35 8.91 0.18
N SER A 645 9.64 7.79 0.25
CA SER A 645 9.42 6.86 -0.87
C SER A 645 8.12 7.08 -1.66
N GLY A 646 7.34 8.13 -1.33
CA GLY A 646 6.09 8.47 -2.01
C GLY A 646 4.85 7.70 -1.51
N ARG A 647 4.91 7.05 -0.34
CA ARG A 647 3.75 6.37 0.27
C ARG A 647 2.97 7.35 1.14
N LEU A 648 1.63 7.27 1.12
CA LEU A 648 0.75 8.20 1.82
C LEU A 648 0.84 8.01 3.35
N LEU A 649 1.20 9.03 4.13
CA LEU A 649 1.31 8.97 5.59
C LEU A 649 0.08 9.52 6.31
N ARG A 650 -0.53 10.59 5.78
CA ARG A 650 -1.68 11.25 6.41
C ARG A 650 -2.61 11.85 5.37
N ILE A 651 -3.90 11.79 5.66
CA ILE A 651 -4.93 12.64 5.06
C ILE A 651 -5.46 13.51 6.20
N ASP A 652 -5.25 14.81 6.10
CA ASP A 652 -5.72 15.82 7.06
C ASP A 652 -6.97 16.50 6.48
N ALA A 653 -8.02 16.59 7.28
CA ALA A 653 -9.28 17.24 6.94
C ALA A 653 -9.54 18.41 7.93
N PRO A 654 -8.96 19.61 7.67
CA PRO A 654 -9.00 20.74 8.59
C PRO A 654 -10.43 21.11 8.98
N GLY A 655 -10.69 21.22 10.29
CA GLY A 655 -12.01 21.55 10.83
C GLY A 655 -12.94 20.35 11.06
N SER A 656 -12.43 19.11 10.98
CA SER A 656 -13.17 17.90 11.33
C SER A 656 -12.30 16.95 12.16
N GLN A 657 -12.89 16.12 13.03
CA GLN A 657 -12.17 15.07 13.79
C GLN A 657 -11.69 13.90 12.89
N HIS A 658 -11.59 14.08 11.57
CA HIS A 658 -11.55 13.00 10.58
C HIS A 658 -10.19 12.75 9.92
N ASP A 659 -9.10 13.00 10.64
CA ASP A 659 -7.77 12.68 10.16
C ASP A 659 -7.59 11.17 9.97
N ILE A 660 -6.91 10.79 8.89
CA ILE A 660 -6.55 9.40 8.60
C ILE A 660 -5.03 9.30 8.56
N ARG A 661 -4.45 8.38 9.34
CA ARG A 661 -3.00 8.11 9.41
C ARG A 661 -2.72 6.71 8.91
N PHE A 662 -1.61 6.55 8.20
CA PHE A 662 -1.17 5.28 7.64
C PHE A 662 0.21 4.95 8.20
N ALA A 663 0.37 3.73 8.74
CA ALA A 663 1.69 3.22 9.12
C ALA A 663 2.05 2.02 8.25
N TYR A 664 3.27 2.03 7.75
CA TYR A 664 3.84 0.95 6.95
C TYR A 664 4.96 0.27 7.72
N ASP A 665 5.24 -0.98 7.38
CA ASP A 665 6.43 -1.70 7.83
C ASP A 665 6.47 -1.99 9.37
N THR A 666 5.43 -1.64 10.12
CA THR A 666 5.35 -1.78 11.59
C THR A 666 4.84 -3.14 12.07
N CYS A 667 4.34 -3.99 11.17
CA CYS A 667 3.74 -5.28 11.47
C CYS A 667 4.64 -6.46 11.02
N PRO A 668 4.56 -7.62 11.70
CA PRO A 668 5.27 -8.83 11.27
C PRO A 668 4.92 -9.23 9.84
N GLY A 669 5.92 -9.53 9.01
CA GLY A 669 5.73 -9.84 7.59
C GLY A 669 5.24 -8.65 6.73
N GLY A 670 5.13 -7.45 7.30
CA GLY A 670 4.60 -6.26 6.63
C GLY A 670 5.63 -5.33 5.98
N GLN A 671 6.89 -5.74 5.82
CA GLN A 671 7.90 -4.86 5.23
C GLN A 671 7.57 -4.53 3.77
N GLY A 672 7.54 -3.25 3.45
CA GLY A 672 7.03 -2.69 2.20
C GLY A 672 5.51 -2.58 2.12
N ARG A 673 4.77 -2.86 3.20
CA ARG A 673 3.30 -3.02 3.21
C ARG A 673 2.63 -2.13 4.27
N LEU A 674 1.33 -1.88 4.08
CA LEU A 674 0.50 -1.10 4.99
C LEU A 674 0.13 -1.96 6.20
N CYS A 675 0.45 -1.51 7.40
CA CYS A 675 0.25 -2.28 8.61
C CYS A 675 -0.91 -1.76 9.44
N THR A 676 -1.09 -0.44 9.49
CA THR A 676 -2.21 0.17 10.20
C THR A 676 -2.79 1.35 9.44
N VAL A 677 -4.10 1.53 9.57
CA VAL A 677 -4.82 2.75 9.20
C VAL A 677 -5.59 3.21 10.43
N GLN A 678 -5.22 4.37 10.94
CA GLN A 678 -5.94 5.01 12.03
C GLN A 678 -6.90 6.03 11.45
N GLY A 679 -8.18 5.92 11.77
CA GLY A 679 -9.22 6.83 11.31
C GLY A 679 -9.65 7.83 12.40
N PRO A 680 -10.78 8.52 12.17
CA PRO A 680 -11.41 9.41 13.14
C PRO A 680 -11.74 8.70 14.47
N GLY A 681 -11.50 9.35 15.60
CA GLY A 681 -11.81 8.81 16.94
C GLY A 681 -11.01 7.55 17.27
N ASP A 682 -11.69 6.52 17.81
CA ASP A 682 -11.06 5.24 18.20
C ASP A 682 -11.03 4.21 17.05
N LEU A 683 -11.29 4.62 15.80
CA LEU A 683 -11.26 3.71 14.66
C LEU A 683 -9.81 3.35 14.30
N SER A 684 -9.49 2.06 14.32
CA SER A 684 -8.21 1.52 13.85
C SER A 684 -8.45 0.31 12.96
N VAL A 685 -7.70 0.18 11.87
CA VAL A 685 -7.64 -1.01 11.04
C VAL A 685 -6.21 -1.52 11.04
N THR A 686 -6.01 -2.78 11.39
CA THR A 686 -4.71 -3.43 11.39
C THR A 686 -4.69 -4.57 10.38
N TYR A 687 -3.53 -4.75 9.74
CA TYR A 687 -3.31 -5.76 8.71
C TYR A 687 -2.23 -6.74 9.17
N ALA A 688 -2.48 -8.03 8.99
CA ALA A 688 -1.49 -9.08 9.22
C ALA A 688 -1.19 -9.83 7.93
N TYR A 689 0.09 -10.11 7.69
CA TYR A 689 0.56 -10.78 6.48
C TYR A 689 1.23 -12.11 6.83
N ASP A 690 1.21 -13.06 5.89
CA ASP A 690 2.02 -14.27 6.01
C ASP A 690 3.49 -13.99 5.67
N ALA A 691 4.33 -15.01 5.87
CA ALA A 691 5.77 -15.01 5.57
C ALA A 691 6.12 -14.63 4.11
N PHE A 692 5.19 -14.82 3.17
CA PHE A 692 5.35 -14.49 1.75
C PHE A 692 4.67 -13.17 1.38
N GLY A 693 3.96 -12.55 2.32
CA GLY A 693 3.35 -11.25 2.16
C GLY A 693 1.92 -11.20 1.70
N ARG A 694 1.19 -12.30 1.79
CA ARG A 694 -0.24 -12.35 1.48
C ARG A 694 -1.01 -11.89 2.72
N LEU A 695 -2.07 -11.10 2.52
CA LEU A 695 -2.90 -10.60 3.61
C LEU A 695 -3.63 -11.77 4.26
N LEU A 696 -3.32 -12.10 5.51
CA LEU A 696 -4.00 -13.17 6.26
C LEU A 696 -5.24 -12.66 6.97
N GLN A 697 -5.17 -11.45 7.50
CA GLN A 697 -6.18 -10.92 8.39
C GLN A 697 -6.25 -9.40 8.31
N GLU A 698 -7.48 -8.90 8.31
CA GLU A 698 -7.80 -7.49 8.55
C GLU A 698 -8.61 -7.41 9.84
N THR A 699 -8.17 -6.62 10.81
CA THR A 699 -8.90 -6.39 12.05
C THR A 699 -9.28 -4.93 12.16
N ARG A 700 -10.58 -4.67 12.31
CA ARG A 700 -11.16 -3.35 12.51
C ARG A 700 -11.59 -3.19 13.95
N SER A 701 -11.05 -2.19 14.62
CA SER A 701 -11.32 -1.81 16.00
C SER A 701 -12.05 -0.46 16.06
N LEU A 702 -13.08 -0.37 16.90
CA LEU A 702 -13.77 0.87 17.25
C LEU A 702 -14.01 0.87 18.76
N GLY A 703 -13.20 1.62 19.52
CA GLY A 703 -13.18 1.52 20.99
C GLY A 703 -12.79 0.10 21.43
N THR A 704 -13.59 -0.52 22.29
CA THR A 704 -13.41 -1.91 22.76
C THR A 704 -13.88 -2.97 21.76
N HIS A 705 -14.59 -2.59 20.68
CA HIS A 705 -15.17 -3.54 19.74
C HIS A 705 -14.19 -3.86 18.61
N THR A 706 -13.87 -5.15 18.43
CA THR A 706 -12.98 -5.64 17.38
C THR A 706 -13.70 -6.63 16.47
N THR A 707 -13.65 -6.40 15.16
CA THR A 707 -14.15 -7.32 14.13
C THR A 707 -13.02 -7.74 13.22
N THR A 708 -13.01 -9.00 12.80
CA THR A 708 -11.89 -9.57 12.05
C THR A 708 -12.40 -10.26 10.79
N THR A 709 -11.76 -9.96 9.66
CA THR A 709 -11.91 -10.68 8.40
C THR A 709 -10.64 -11.48 8.13
N ALA A 710 -10.77 -12.77 7.86
CA ALA A 710 -9.64 -13.65 7.55
C ALA A 710 -9.66 -14.09 6.07
N TYR A 711 -8.48 -14.27 5.50
CA TYR A 711 -8.28 -14.65 4.10
C TYR A 711 -7.45 -15.93 4.02
N ALA A 712 -7.93 -16.90 3.24
CA ALA A 712 -7.21 -18.11 2.90
C ALA A 712 -6.84 -18.10 1.41
N TYR A 713 -5.70 -18.69 1.07
CA TYR A 713 -5.19 -18.74 -0.29
C TYR A 713 -4.96 -20.18 -0.72
N ASP A 714 -5.15 -20.44 -2.02
CA ASP A 714 -4.71 -21.68 -2.64
C ASP A 714 -3.20 -21.66 -2.93
N LEU A 715 -2.68 -22.75 -3.52
CA LEU A 715 -1.25 -22.87 -3.79
C LEU A 715 -0.79 -21.94 -4.90
N LEU A 716 -1.71 -21.38 -5.71
CA LEU A 716 -1.44 -20.40 -6.75
C LEU A 716 -1.58 -18.93 -6.26
N ASP A 717 -1.70 -18.70 -4.95
CA ASP A 717 -1.86 -17.38 -4.32
C ASP A 717 -3.17 -16.66 -4.68
N ARG A 718 -4.20 -17.41 -5.09
CA ARG A 718 -5.54 -16.85 -5.29
C ARG A 718 -6.31 -17.00 -3.98
N ILE A 719 -7.23 -16.07 -3.70
CA ILE A 719 -8.12 -16.17 -2.54
C ILE A 719 -8.98 -17.43 -2.70
N ALA A 720 -8.79 -18.39 -1.81
CA ALA A 720 -9.52 -19.64 -1.72
C ALA A 720 -10.74 -19.52 -0.78
N ALA A 721 -10.67 -18.66 0.23
CA ALA A 721 -11.83 -18.31 1.04
C ALA A 721 -11.66 -16.97 1.76
N ILE A 722 -12.80 -16.36 2.11
CA ILE A 722 -12.88 -15.18 2.98
C ILE A 722 -13.82 -15.52 4.14
N THR A 723 -13.34 -15.41 5.38
CA THR A 723 -14.17 -15.57 6.57
C THR A 723 -14.50 -14.18 7.12
N LEU A 724 -15.77 -13.81 7.09
CA LEU A 724 -16.27 -12.54 7.59
C LEU A 724 -16.40 -12.56 9.14
N PRO A 725 -16.53 -11.39 9.80
CA PRO A 725 -16.70 -11.33 11.26
C PRO A 725 -17.89 -12.13 11.81
N SER A 726 -18.91 -12.39 10.99
CA SER A 726 -20.08 -13.21 11.34
C SER A 726 -19.81 -14.72 11.38
N GLY A 727 -18.58 -15.16 11.08
CA GLY A 727 -18.24 -16.57 10.86
C GLY A 727 -18.67 -17.11 9.49
N LEU A 728 -19.30 -16.27 8.65
CA LEU A 728 -19.67 -16.62 7.28
C LEU A 728 -18.41 -16.83 6.43
N ARG A 729 -18.24 -18.03 5.88
CA ARG A 729 -17.09 -18.37 5.05
C ARG A 729 -17.47 -18.41 3.58
N LEU A 730 -16.95 -17.46 2.80
CA LEU A 730 -17.19 -17.33 1.36
C LEU A 730 -16.11 -18.09 0.57
N THR A 731 -16.51 -19.00 -0.31
CA THR A 731 -15.62 -19.83 -1.14
C THR A 731 -15.94 -19.62 -2.62
N PRO A 732 -15.03 -18.99 -3.41
CA PRO A 732 -15.24 -18.82 -4.84
C PRO A 732 -14.90 -20.11 -5.61
N THR A 733 -15.75 -20.50 -6.56
CA THR A 733 -15.38 -21.48 -7.58
C THR A 733 -14.73 -20.76 -8.76
N ARG A 734 -13.83 -21.44 -9.47
CA ARG A 734 -13.05 -20.83 -10.55
C ARG A 734 -12.99 -21.73 -11.78
N ASP A 735 -12.79 -21.09 -12.92
CA ASP A 735 -12.43 -21.76 -14.18
C ASP A 735 -10.90 -21.95 -14.30
N PRO A 736 -10.38 -22.62 -15.35
CA PRO A 736 -8.95 -22.90 -15.50
C PRO A 736 -8.07 -21.65 -15.69
N LEU A 737 -8.65 -20.49 -16.02
CA LEU A 737 -7.93 -19.21 -16.04
C LEU A 737 -7.94 -18.52 -14.68
N GLY A 738 -8.55 -19.12 -13.65
CA GLY A 738 -8.68 -18.55 -12.32
C GLY A 738 -9.78 -17.50 -12.19
N ARG A 739 -10.67 -17.35 -13.20
CA ARG A 739 -11.82 -16.43 -13.12
C ARG A 739 -12.89 -17.03 -12.21
N ILE A 740 -13.52 -16.21 -11.37
CA ILE A 740 -14.57 -16.67 -10.43
C ILE A 740 -15.82 -17.03 -11.23
N THR A 741 -16.29 -18.28 -11.17
CA THR A 741 -17.48 -18.74 -11.90
C THR A 741 -18.73 -18.81 -11.03
N ALA A 742 -18.58 -19.04 -9.72
CA ALA A 742 -19.65 -19.00 -8.73
C ALA A 742 -19.07 -18.62 -7.36
N LEU A 743 -19.94 -18.35 -6.39
CA LEU A 743 -19.56 -18.05 -5.01
C LEU A 743 -20.50 -18.80 -4.08
N GLU A 744 -19.93 -19.61 -3.20
CA GLU A 744 -20.67 -20.33 -2.16
C GLU A 744 -20.36 -19.70 -0.81
N ALA A 745 -21.33 -19.77 0.10
CA ALA A 745 -21.16 -19.40 1.48
C ALA A 745 -21.45 -20.59 2.37
N GLU A 746 -20.63 -20.73 3.40
CA GLU A 746 -20.79 -21.72 4.45
C GLU A 746 -21.06 -21.01 5.77
N TRP A 747 -22.12 -21.43 6.47
CA TRP A 747 -22.44 -20.96 7.81
C TRP A 747 -22.85 -22.15 8.67
N GLN A 748 -22.15 -22.36 9.79
CA GLN A 748 -22.35 -23.50 10.70
C GLN A 748 -22.41 -24.87 9.98
N GLY A 749 -21.57 -25.06 8.95
CA GLY A 749 -21.50 -26.30 8.16
C GLY A 749 -22.59 -26.47 7.09
N THR A 750 -23.49 -25.49 6.92
CA THR A 750 -24.49 -25.48 5.84
C THR A 750 -23.99 -24.64 4.68
N LEU A 751 -23.95 -25.22 3.48
CA LEU A 751 -23.58 -24.54 2.24
C LEU A 751 -24.80 -23.93 1.54
N PHE A 752 -24.66 -22.71 1.08
CA PHE A 752 -25.63 -22.04 0.22
C PHE A 752 -24.94 -21.27 -0.90
N PRO A 753 -25.45 -21.36 -2.15
CA PRO A 753 -24.92 -20.56 -3.24
C PRO A 753 -25.26 -19.09 -3.00
N VAL A 754 -24.29 -18.19 -3.17
CA VAL A 754 -24.47 -16.73 -3.13
C VAL A 754 -24.55 -16.19 -4.55
N VAL A 755 -23.68 -16.71 -5.42
CA VAL A 755 -23.66 -16.43 -6.86
C VAL A 755 -23.66 -17.79 -7.54
N SER A 756 -24.65 -18.06 -8.38
CA SER A 756 -24.77 -19.34 -9.08
C SER A 756 -23.91 -19.38 -10.34
N GLN A 757 -23.76 -18.26 -11.04
CA GLN A 757 -22.94 -18.19 -12.25
C GLN A 757 -22.40 -16.78 -12.53
N VAL A 758 -21.16 -16.66 -12.98
CA VAL A 758 -20.58 -15.43 -13.52
C VAL A 758 -20.16 -15.66 -14.97
N ARG A 759 -20.56 -14.76 -15.85
CA ARG A 759 -20.22 -14.76 -17.28
C ARG A 759 -19.26 -13.62 -17.57
N TYR A 760 -18.28 -13.91 -18.42
CA TYR A 760 -17.23 -12.99 -18.80
C TYR A 760 -17.28 -12.66 -20.28
N ARG A 761 -16.72 -11.52 -20.63
CA ARG A 761 -16.24 -11.19 -21.97
C ARG A 761 -14.92 -11.91 -22.26
N PRO A 762 -14.47 -11.90 -23.52
CA PRO A 762 -13.19 -12.48 -23.92
C PRO A 762 -11.97 -11.84 -23.26
N ASP A 763 -12.08 -10.54 -22.99
CA ASP A 763 -11.04 -9.70 -22.41
C ASP A 763 -10.99 -9.83 -20.88
N GLY A 764 -11.80 -10.71 -20.29
CA GLY A 764 -11.82 -10.98 -18.85
C GLY A 764 -12.76 -10.09 -18.05
N LEU A 765 -13.52 -9.18 -18.68
CA LEU A 765 -14.51 -8.35 -17.97
C LEU A 765 -15.80 -9.15 -17.73
N TRP A 766 -16.28 -9.25 -16.50
CA TRP A 766 -17.55 -9.93 -16.23
C TRP A 766 -18.74 -9.10 -16.73
N THR A 767 -19.68 -9.75 -17.42
CA THR A 767 -20.85 -9.13 -18.07
C THR A 767 -22.17 -9.52 -17.42
N ARG A 768 -22.22 -10.66 -16.74
CA ARG A 768 -23.43 -11.11 -16.05
C ARG A 768 -23.09 -11.91 -14.82
N MET A 769 -23.82 -11.68 -13.74
CA MET A 769 -23.75 -12.42 -12.48
C MET A 769 -25.16 -12.87 -12.15
N ASP A 770 -25.38 -14.18 -12.21
CA ASP A 770 -26.64 -14.83 -11.89
C ASP A 770 -26.64 -15.21 -10.39
N PHE A 771 -27.74 -14.89 -9.72
CA PHE A 771 -27.97 -15.21 -8.32
C PHE A 771 -28.94 -16.40 -8.22
N PRO A 772 -28.94 -17.15 -7.10
CA PRO A 772 -29.81 -18.31 -6.93
C PRO A 772 -31.29 -17.99 -7.15
N ASN A 773 -31.74 -16.82 -6.68
CA ASN A 773 -33.09 -16.28 -6.83
C ASN A 773 -33.52 -15.90 -8.27
N GLY A 774 -32.82 -16.37 -9.30
CA GLY A 774 -33.09 -16.03 -10.70
C GLY A 774 -32.82 -14.57 -11.08
N LEU A 775 -32.36 -13.74 -10.15
CA LEU A 775 -31.91 -12.39 -10.45
C LEU A 775 -30.58 -12.44 -11.17
N ALA A 776 -30.34 -11.42 -12.00
CA ALA A 776 -29.05 -11.25 -12.65
C ALA A 776 -28.64 -9.78 -12.62
N GLN A 777 -27.40 -9.53 -12.20
CA GLN A 777 -26.75 -8.27 -12.49
C GLN A 777 -26.08 -8.37 -13.85
N THR A 778 -26.29 -7.39 -14.73
CA THR A 778 -25.59 -7.32 -16.00
C THR A 778 -24.79 -6.04 -16.13
N ARG A 779 -23.67 -6.14 -16.85
CA ARG A 779 -22.77 -5.03 -17.15
C ARG A 779 -22.54 -4.97 -18.64
N LEU A 780 -22.80 -3.79 -19.20
CA LEU A 780 -22.49 -3.46 -20.58
C LEU A 780 -21.23 -2.61 -20.59
N TYR A 781 -20.26 -3.00 -21.41
CA TYR A 781 -19.04 -2.23 -21.63
C TYR A 781 -18.94 -1.90 -23.11
N ASP A 782 -18.28 -0.79 -23.42
CA ASP A 782 -17.86 -0.50 -24.78
C ASP A 782 -16.74 -1.45 -25.22
N THR A 783 -16.29 -1.27 -26.44
CA THR A 783 -15.27 -2.10 -27.08
C THR A 783 -13.86 -1.86 -26.53
N ARG A 784 -13.65 -0.80 -25.75
CA ARG A 784 -12.40 -0.52 -25.02
C ARG A 784 -12.45 -0.99 -23.57
N GLY A 785 -13.54 -1.66 -23.17
CA GLY A 785 -13.71 -2.16 -21.80
C GLY A 785 -14.19 -1.09 -20.82
N ARG A 786 -14.65 0.07 -21.30
CA ARG A 786 -15.26 1.09 -20.44
C ARG A 786 -16.70 0.70 -20.14
N LEU A 787 -17.04 0.65 -18.86
CA LEU A 787 -18.40 0.37 -18.40
C LEU A 787 -19.36 1.46 -18.90
N LEU A 788 -20.37 1.06 -19.67
CA LEU A 788 -21.42 1.92 -20.22
C LEU A 788 -22.66 1.90 -19.33
N GLN A 789 -23.02 0.72 -18.84
CA GLN A 789 -24.24 0.53 -18.07
C GLN A 789 -24.07 -0.63 -17.08
N ILE A 790 -24.59 -0.43 -15.87
CA ILE A 790 -24.89 -1.52 -14.95
C ILE A 790 -26.40 -1.63 -14.91
N THR A 791 -26.92 -2.80 -15.26
CA THR A 791 -28.30 -3.15 -14.95
C THR A 791 -28.23 -3.98 -13.68
N LEU A 792 -28.57 -3.35 -12.57
CA LEU A 792 -28.80 -4.06 -11.33
C LEU A 792 -30.01 -4.97 -11.52
N PRO A 793 -30.08 -6.09 -10.80
CA PRO A 793 -31.28 -6.91 -10.85
C PRO A 793 -32.49 -6.07 -10.46
N GLU A 794 -33.40 -5.85 -11.41
CA GLU A 794 -34.72 -5.33 -11.09
C GLU A 794 -35.42 -6.37 -10.22
N ALA A 795 -35.93 -5.92 -9.08
CA ALA A 795 -36.65 -6.80 -8.16
C ALA A 795 -37.67 -7.62 -8.97
N PRO A 796 -37.71 -8.95 -8.79
CA PRO A 796 -38.68 -9.76 -9.50
C PRO A 796 -40.07 -9.20 -9.19
N PRO A 797 -41.06 -9.34 -10.09
CA PRO A 797 -42.45 -9.00 -9.77
C PRO A 797 -42.75 -9.65 -8.41
N ARG A 798 -43.18 -8.82 -7.45
CA ARG A 798 -43.33 -9.14 -6.01
C ARG A 798 -43.18 -10.63 -5.76
N LEU A 799 -42.07 -11.02 -5.15
CA LEU A 799 -41.82 -12.41 -4.76
C LEU A 799 -43.13 -13.02 -4.24
N PRO A 800 -43.47 -14.27 -4.63
CA PRO A 800 -44.75 -14.89 -4.25
C PRO A 800 -44.91 -14.99 -2.74
N PHE A 801 -43.82 -14.74 -2.01
CA PHE A 801 -43.78 -14.49 -0.60
C PHE A 801 -43.15 -13.13 -0.25
N ARG A 802 -43.57 -12.57 0.87
CA ARG A 802 -43.09 -11.28 1.39
C ARG A 802 -42.81 -11.42 2.87
N ALA A 803 -41.54 -11.28 3.24
CA ALA A 803 -41.12 -11.15 4.63
C ALA A 803 -41.46 -9.74 5.14
N ARG A 804 -41.95 -9.61 6.37
CA ARG A 804 -42.32 -8.36 7.02
C ARG A 804 -41.63 -8.28 8.36
N PRO A 805 -41.25 -7.07 8.82
CA PRO A 805 -40.68 -6.94 10.15
C PRO A 805 -41.60 -7.53 11.22
N ASP A 806 -41.03 -8.38 12.05
CA ASP A 806 -41.68 -8.95 13.21
C ASP A 806 -41.36 -8.13 14.43
N THR A 807 -42.34 -8.04 15.32
CA THR A 807 -42.14 -7.54 16.67
C THR A 807 -42.63 -8.60 17.63
N ALA A 808 -41.79 -8.94 18.59
CA ALA A 808 -42.21 -9.79 19.68
C ALA A 808 -41.73 -9.21 21.00
N THR A 809 -42.32 -9.72 22.07
CA THR A 809 -41.92 -9.36 23.41
C THR A 809 -41.75 -10.64 24.18
N THR A 810 -40.66 -10.71 24.92
CA THR A 810 -40.44 -11.75 25.90
C THR A 810 -39.97 -11.09 27.18
N ASP A 811 -40.02 -11.85 28.25
CA ASP A 811 -39.44 -11.47 29.52
C ASP A 811 -37.98 -11.96 29.48
N GLU A 812 -37.06 -11.29 30.19
CA GLU A 812 -35.68 -11.79 30.24
C GLU A 812 -35.63 -13.22 30.79
N ASP A 813 -34.54 -13.92 30.46
CA ASP A 813 -34.32 -15.35 30.74
C ASP A 813 -35.38 -16.33 30.20
N THR A 814 -36.41 -15.83 29.51
CA THR A 814 -37.48 -16.65 28.98
C THR A 814 -37.26 -16.84 27.48
N PRO A 815 -36.95 -18.07 27.01
CA PRO A 815 -36.86 -18.35 25.59
C PRO A 815 -38.22 -18.11 24.92
N LEU A 816 -38.20 -17.33 23.85
CA LEU A 816 -39.35 -17.03 23.04
C LEU A 816 -39.32 -17.86 21.76
N THR A 817 -40.33 -18.71 21.59
CA THR A 817 -40.58 -19.35 20.29
C THR A 817 -41.60 -18.54 19.50
N LEU A 818 -41.17 -17.92 18.42
CA LEU A 818 -42.02 -17.22 17.48
C LEU A 818 -41.99 -17.88 16.10
N ASP A 819 -43.05 -17.69 15.32
CA ASP A 819 -42.99 -17.98 13.89
C ASP A 819 -42.93 -16.64 13.14
N PRO A 820 -41.74 -16.18 12.73
CA PRO A 820 -41.60 -14.93 11.97
C PRO A 820 -42.27 -15.01 10.60
N ARG A 821 -42.72 -16.20 10.16
CA ARG A 821 -43.49 -16.36 8.93
C ARG A 821 -44.98 -16.04 9.10
N ALA A 822 -45.46 -15.79 10.32
CA ALA A 822 -46.89 -15.69 10.61
C ALA A 822 -47.54 -14.42 10.04
N ASN A 823 -46.81 -13.31 9.99
CA ASN A 823 -47.23 -12.04 9.38
C ASN A 823 -46.80 -11.94 7.90
N ASP A 824 -46.06 -12.95 7.43
CA ASP A 824 -45.53 -13.02 6.09
C ASP A 824 -46.58 -13.53 5.12
N THR A 825 -46.43 -13.12 3.86
CA THR A 825 -47.20 -13.73 2.77
C THR A 825 -46.37 -14.89 2.28
N LEU A 826 -46.88 -16.13 2.30
CA LEU A 826 -46.18 -17.32 1.82
C LEU A 826 -46.90 -17.94 0.61
N PRO A 827 -46.23 -18.72 -0.26
CA PRO A 827 -46.87 -19.39 -1.39
C PRO A 827 -47.63 -20.64 -0.86
N PRO A 828 -48.84 -20.96 -1.38
CA PRO A 828 -49.68 -22.03 -0.82
C PRO A 828 -49.05 -23.43 -0.84
N ASP A 829 -48.11 -23.70 -1.74
CA ASP A 829 -47.58 -25.05 -2.02
C ASP A 829 -46.05 -25.08 -2.18
N THR A 830 -45.31 -24.10 -1.63
CA THR A 830 -43.84 -24.03 -1.76
C THR A 830 -43.19 -23.89 -0.39
N PRO A 831 -42.37 -24.86 0.07
CA PRO A 831 -41.72 -24.77 1.37
C PRO A 831 -40.64 -23.69 1.35
N VAL A 832 -40.71 -22.71 2.26
CA VAL A 832 -39.68 -21.70 2.45
C VAL A 832 -38.85 -21.99 3.70
N THR A 833 -37.53 -21.93 3.57
CA THR A 833 -36.55 -22.07 4.65
C THR A 833 -36.38 -20.74 5.36
N LEU A 834 -36.48 -20.76 6.69
CA LEU A 834 -36.21 -19.61 7.55
C LEU A 834 -34.74 -19.62 7.97
N LEU A 835 -34.02 -18.51 7.78
CA LEU A 835 -32.62 -18.35 8.16
C LEU A 835 -32.45 -17.11 9.04
N PRO A 836 -32.39 -17.25 10.38
CA PRO A 836 -32.14 -16.13 11.28
C PRO A 836 -30.65 -15.77 11.31
N TRP A 837 -30.32 -14.48 11.35
CA TRP A 837 -28.98 -14.03 11.73
C TRP A 837 -28.87 -13.97 13.27
N PRO A 838 -27.64 -14.11 13.83
CA PRO A 838 -27.43 -14.00 15.26
C PRO A 838 -27.89 -12.63 15.79
N PRO A 839 -28.67 -12.61 16.88
CA PRO A 839 -28.93 -11.41 17.67
C PRO A 839 -27.69 -10.81 18.31
N GLN A 840 -27.80 -9.55 18.77
CA GLN A 840 -26.72 -8.88 19.51
C GLN A 840 -26.68 -9.28 20.98
N HIS A 841 -27.82 -9.68 21.56
CA HIS A 841 -28.00 -9.90 22.98
C HIS A 841 -28.82 -11.18 23.25
N GLY A 842 -28.46 -12.25 22.53
CA GLY A 842 -29.06 -13.56 22.69
C GLY A 842 -28.55 -14.59 21.68
N SER A 843 -29.27 -15.68 21.58
CA SER A 843 -29.05 -16.73 20.60
C SER A 843 -30.35 -17.12 19.90
N THR A 844 -30.21 -17.60 18.66
CA THR A 844 -31.34 -18.11 17.88
C THR A 844 -31.06 -19.50 17.35
N ASP A 845 -32.04 -20.37 17.46
CA ASP A 845 -32.06 -21.68 16.83
C ASP A 845 -33.42 -21.98 16.20
N LEU A 846 -33.44 -22.93 15.26
CA LEU A 846 -34.67 -23.39 14.63
C LEU A 846 -35.15 -24.67 15.30
N THR A 847 -36.41 -24.69 15.72
CA THR A 847 -37.04 -25.87 16.29
C THR A 847 -37.30 -26.93 15.21
N PRO A 848 -37.52 -28.22 15.56
CA PRO A 848 -37.80 -29.28 14.57
C PRO A 848 -39.04 -29.05 13.70
N ASP A 849 -39.99 -28.22 14.14
CA ASP A 849 -41.16 -27.76 13.39
C ASP A 849 -40.91 -26.46 12.58
N GLY A 850 -39.67 -25.98 12.55
CA GLY A 850 -39.21 -24.87 11.73
C GLY A 850 -39.58 -23.48 12.24
N ARG A 851 -39.81 -23.33 13.55
CA ARG A 851 -40.06 -22.04 14.21
C ARG A 851 -38.76 -21.48 14.78
N LEU A 852 -38.71 -20.17 14.96
CA LEU A 852 -37.55 -19.48 15.53
C LEU A 852 -37.67 -19.51 17.05
N ARG A 853 -36.68 -20.12 17.71
CA ARG A 853 -36.48 -19.96 19.15
C ARG A 853 -35.41 -18.91 19.37
N TYR A 854 -35.79 -17.78 19.95
CA TYR A 854 -34.88 -16.78 20.48
C TYR A 854 -34.71 -17.03 21.97
N THR A 855 -33.46 -17.10 22.42
CA THR A 855 -33.12 -17.15 23.84
C THR A 855 -32.33 -15.87 24.13
N PRO A 856 -32.87 -14.92 24.93
CA PRO A 856 -32.09 -13.79 25.39
C PRO A 856 -30.78 -14.26 26.03
N ASP A 857 -29.73 -13.44 25.95
CA ASP A 857 -28.59 -13.64 26.85
C ASP A 857 -29.09 -13.52 28.30
N PRO A 858 -28.50 -14.27 29.25
CA PRO A 858 -28.90 -14.18 30.64
C PRO A 858 -28.91 -12.74 31.14
N ASP A 859 -29.95 -12.36 31.87
CA ASP A 859 -30.13 -11.05 32.51
C ASP A 859 -30.17 -9.84 31.52
N TYR A 860 -30.40 -10.08 30.22
CA TYR A 860 -30.52 -9.00 29.24
C TYR A 860 -31.95 -8.49 29.10
N PHE A 861 -32.17 -7.22 29.46
CA PHE A 861 -33.39 -6.46 29.13
C PHE A 861 -33.10 -5.29 28.17
N GLY A 862 -34.02 -5.04 27.24
CA GLY A 862 -33.84 -4.03 26.20
C GLY A 862 -34.37 -4.47 24.84
N THR A 863 -34.00 -3.76 23.79
CA THR A 863 -34.41 -4.10 22.42
C THR A 863 -33.30 -4.84 21.71
N ASP A 864 -33.52 -6.10 21.33
CA ASP A 864 -32.66 -6.82 20.41
C ASP A 864 -33.27 -6.83 19.00
N THR A 865 -32.44 -6.61 17.99
CA THR A 865 -32.90 -6.56 16.60
C THR A 865 -31.96 -7.33 15.70
N PHE A 866 -32.50 -8.33 15.02
CA PHE A 866 -31.73 -9.15 14.09
C PHE A 866 -32.51 -9.43 12.81
N PRO A 867 -31.80 -9.44 11.66
CA PRO A 867 -32.40 -9.80 10.38
C PRO A 867 -32.68 -11.29 10.25
N TYR A 868 -33.67 -11.66 9.46
CA TYR A 868 -33.91 -13.02 9.00
C TYR A 868 -34.20 -13.04 7.50
N ALA A 869 -33.91 -14.18 6.87
CA ALA A 869 -34.20 -14.44 5.48
C ALA A 869 -35.23 -15.58 5.34
N LEU A 870 -36.21 -15.40 4.44
CA LEU A 870 -36.99 -16.51 3.89
C LEU A 870 -36.42 -16.90 2.54
N VAL A 871 -36.13 -18.19 2.36
CA VAL A 871 -35.54 -18.75 1.15
C VAL A 871 -36.43 -19.82 0.56
N ASP A 872 -36.94 -19.66 -0.66
CA ASP A 872 -37.69 -20.74 -1.34
C ASP A 872 -36.75 -21.80 -1.97
N PRO A 873 -37.25 -22.95 -2.45
CA PRO A 873 -36.42 -24.00 -3.06
C PRO A 873 -35.74 -23.57 -4.36
N GLN A 874 -36.18 -22.45 -4.94
CA GLN A 874 -35.59 -21.82 -6.11
C GLN A 874 -34.54 -20.76 -5.72
N GLY A 875 -34.23 -20.58 -4.43
CA GLY A 875 -33.22 -19.66 -3.94
C GLY A 875 -33.67 -18.20 -3.83
N ASN A 876 -34.96 -17.89 -4.03
CA ASN A 876 -35.49 -16.55 -3.82
C ASN A 876 -35.38 -16.15 -2.36
N THR A 877 -34.91 -14.92 -2.07
CA THR A 877 -34.70 -14.45 -0.70
C THR A 877 -35.47 -13.16 -0.42
N GLN A 878 -36.30 -13.16 0.63
CA GLN A 878 -36.86 -11.95 1.25
C GLN A 878 -36.21 -11.72 2.60
N TRP A 879 -35.84 -10.48 2.87
CA TRP A 879 -35.26 -10.06 4.14
C TRP A 879 -36.29 -9.29 4.95
N ALA A 880 -36.32 -9.57 6.24
CA ALA A 880 -36.99 -8.75 7.24
C ALA A 880 -36.20 -8.80 8.53
N SER A 881 -36.72 -8.14 9.57
CA SER A 881 -36.07 -7.99 10.86
C SER A 881 -37.02 -8.44 11.95
N VAL A 882 -36.52 -9.22 12.90
CA VAL A 882 -37.21 -9.44 14.17
C VAL A 882 -36.72 -8.39 15.15
N HIS A 883 -37.65 -7.62 15.71
CA HIS A 883 -37.41 -6.73 16.84
C HIS A 883 -38.00 -7.39 18.09
N ILE A 884 -37.15 -7.79 19.02
CA ILE A 884 -37.58 -8.36 20.30
C ILE A 884 -37.38 -7.30 21.37
N THR A 885 -38.48 -6.92 22.02
CA THR A 885 -38.41 -6.19 23.28
C THR A 885 -38.31 -7.23 24.39
N VAL A 886 -37.15 -7.32 25.03
CA VAL A 886 -36.99 -8.12 26.24
C VAL A 886 -37.36 -7.22 27.42
N ARG A 887 -38.41 -7.62 28.15
CA ARG A 887 -38.88 -6.89 29.32
C ARG A 887 -38.03 -7.28 30.52
N PRO A 888 -37.65 -6.29 31.34
CA PRO A 888 -37.06 -6.62 32.63
C PRO A 888 -38.08 -7.39 33.47
N VAL A 889 -37.63 -8.48 34.05
CA VAL A 889 -38.27 -9.27 35.08
C VAL A 889 -37.29 -9.35 36.24
N ASN A 890 -37.66 -8.61 37.28
CA ASN A 890 -36.90 -8.51 38.52
C ASN A 890 -36.24 -9.83 38.95
N ASP A 891 -34.95 -9.88 38.78
CA ASP A 891 -34.07 -10.93 39.26
C ASP A 891 -33.68 -10.65 40.71
N PRO A 892 -33.59 -11.70 41.54
CA PRO A 892 -33.12 -11.50 42.90
C PRO A 892 -31.68 -10.97 42.87
N PRO A 893 -31.32 -10.08 43.80
CA PRO A 893 -29.96 -9.59 43.92
C PRO A 893 -28.99 -10.78 43.96
N GLN A 894 -27.87 -10.72 43.24
CA GLN A 894 -26.88 -11.79 43.23
C GLN A 894 -25.67 -11.44 44.11
N VAL A 895 -25.06 -12.47 44.69
CA VAL A 895 -23.81 -12.34 45.45
C VAL A 895 -22.65 -12.51 44.48
N ASN A 896 -21.98 -11.41 44.14
CA ASN A 896 -20.85 -11.41 43.19
C ASN A 896 -19.48 -11.67 43.86
N LEU A 897 -19.46 -11.95 45.16
CA LEU A 897 -18.27 -12.30 45.92
C LEU A 897 -18.39 -13.73 46.46
N ASP A 898 -17.44 -14.60 46.11
CA ASP A 898 -17.17 -15.79 46.91
C ASP A 898 -16.62 -15.32 48.28
N PRO A 899 -17.21 -15.71 49.42
CA PRO A 899 -16.64 -15.42 50.74
C PRO A 899 -15.30 -16.16 50.87
N SER A 900 -14.24 -15.51 50.38
CA SER A 900 -12.87 -16.02 50.44
C SER A 900 -12.39 -16.10 51.89
N GLY A 901 -12.60 -17.26 52.50
CA GLY A 901 -12.07 -17.62 53.81
C GLY A 901 -12.56 -16.74 54.96
N PRO A 902 -12.14 -17.07 56.19
CA PRO A 902 -12.37 -16.16 57.32
C PRO A 902 -11.68 -14.83 57.07
N ILE A 903 -12.39 -13.71 57.28
CA ILE A 903 -11.81 -12.36 57.28
C ILE A 903 -11.10 -12.19 58.62
N PRO A 904 -9.75 -12.21 58.67
CA PRO A 904 -9.05 -11.82 59.88
C PRO A 904 -9.32 -10.34 60.18
N LEU A 905 -9.43 -9.97 61.46
CA LEU A 905 -9.48 -8.59 61.95
C LEU A 905 -8.13 -7.85 61.72
N LEU A 906 -7.54 -7.99 60.53
CA LEU A 906 -6.23 -7.48 60.13
C LEU A 906 -6.29 -6.45 58.98
N ALA A 907 -7.47 -6.00 58.56
CA ALA A 907 -7.57 -4.89 57.60
C ALA A 907 -7.41 -3.55 58.36
N PRO A 908 -6.42 -2.69 58.00
CA PRO A 908 -6.16 -1.44 58.68
C PRO A 908 -7.17 -0.39 58.25
N GLY A 909 -7.99 0.02 59.20
CA GLY A 909 -9.04 1.00 59.05
C GLY A 909 -10.18 0.64 60.00
N PRO A 910 -10.74 1.58 60.78
CA PRO A 910 -11.88 1.27 61.64
C PRO A 910 -13.14 0.98 60.83
N VAL A 911 -13.05 0.78 59.52
CA VAL A 911 -14.15 0.72 58.56
C VAL A 911 -13.80 -0.24 57.40
N LEU A 912 -14.40 -1.43 57.35
CA LEU A 912 -14.37 -2.32 56.19
C LEU A 912 -15.45 -1.89 55.19
N LYS A 913 -15.07 -1.29 54.06
CA LYS A 913 -15.99 -0.98 52.95
C LYS A 913 -16.16 -2.24 52.09
N LEU A 914 -17.41 -2.68 51.92
CA LEU A 914 -17.73 -3.72 50.95
C LEU A 914 -17.55 -3.15 49.53
N PRO A 915 -17.02 -3.94 48.58
CA PRO A 915 -16.98 -3.56 47.17
C PRO A 915 -18.35 -3.08 46.66
N GLU A 916 -18.35 -2.11 45.75
CA GLU A 916 -19.60 -1.56 45.19
C GLU A 916 -20.39 -2.58 44.36
N ASN A 917 -19.75 -3.67 43.95
CA ASN A 917 -20.32 -4.83 43.28
C ASN A 917 -20.46 -6.07 44.18
N ALA A 918 -20.35 -5.93 45.51
CA ALA A 918 -20.46 -7.07 46.44
C ALA A 918 -21.80 -7.81 46.34
N PHE A 919 -22.85 -7.02 46.13
CA PHE A 919 -24.14 -7.48 45.64
C PHE A 919 -24.43 -6.66 44.41
N THR A 920 -24.87 -7.32 43.36
CA THR A 920 -25.35 -6.68 42.15
C THR A 920 -26.73 -7.21 41.88
N ASP A 921 -27.59 -6.31 41.47
CA ASP A 921 -28.87 -6.69 40.94
C ASP A 921 -28.71 -6.82 39.42
N PRO A 922 -29.05 -7.96 38.81
CA PRO A 922 -28.95 -8.12 37.35
C PRO A 922 -29.77 -7.06 36.59
N ASP A 923 -30.90 -6.60 37.13
CA ASP A 923 -31.70 -5.49 36.58
C ASP A 923 -31.11 -4.09 36.83
N GLY A 924 -30.08 -4.00 37.69
CA GLY A 924 -29.53 -2.72 38.14
C GLY A 924 -30.40 -1.99 39.16
N ASP A 925 -31.34 -2.70 39.80
CA ASP A 925 -32.21 -2.12 40.83
C ASP A 925 -31.42 -1.64 42.07
N PRO A 926 -31.83 -0.51 42.69
CA PRO A 926 -31.14 0.04 43.84
C PRO A 926 -31.30 -0.85 45.08
N LEU A 927 -30.24 -1.57 45.42
CA LEU A 927 -30.23 -2.51 46.54
C LEU A 927 -30.20 -1.83 47.92
N THR A 928 -31.05 -2.31 48.83
CA THR A 928 -30.99 -2.01 50.26
C THR A 928 -30.20 -3.10 50.98
N LEU A 929 -29.12 -2.71 51.66
CA LEU A 929 -28.28 -3.66 52.41
C LEU A 929 -28.57 -3.61 53.91
N THR A 930 -28.73 -4.78 54.53
CA THR A 930 -28.86 -4.95 55.99
C THR A 930 -27.83 -5.95 56.50
N ALA A 931 -27.44 -5.84 57.77
CA ALA A 931 -26.45 -6.73 58.38
C ALA A 931 -26.88 -7.15 59.79
N GLN A 932 -26.82 -8.44 60.07
CA GLN A 932 -27.12 -9.05 61.36
C GLN A 932 -26.15 -10.21 61.63
N GLN A 933 -26.11 -10.71 62.86
CA GLN A 933 -25.42 -11.97 63.13
C GLN A 933 -26.14 -13.13 62.42
N THR A 934 -25.42 -14.18 62.02
CA THR A 934 -26.02 -15.36 61.36
C THR A 934 -27.05 -16.10 62.22
N ASN A 935 -27.04 -15.89 63.53
CA ASN A 935 -28.04 -16.39 64.49
C ASN A 935 -29.31 -15.52 64.60
N GLY A 936 -29.42 -14.43 63.81
CA GLY A 936 -30.57 -13.51 63.78
C GLY A 936 -30.54 -12.41 64.86
N GLN A 937 -29.46 -12.27 65.62
CA GLN A 937 -29.29 -11.16 66.58
C GLN A 937 -28.68 -9.92 65.91
N ASP A 938 -28.90 -8.75 66.51
CA ASP A 938 -28.27 -7.49 66.07
C ASP A 938 -26.74 -7.54 66.19
N LEU A 939 -26.05 -6.71 65.41
CA LEU A 939 -24.59 -6.62 65.47
C LEU A 939 -24.12 -6.15 66.87
N PRO A 940 -22.99 -6.67 67.38
CA PRO A 940 -22.44 -6.24 68.66
C PRO A 940 -22.12 -4.74 68.71
N PRO A 941 -22.11 -4.09 69.89
CA PRO A 941 -21.89 -2.64 70.01
C PRO A 941 -20.54 -2.15 69.48
N TRP A 942 -19.57 -3.04 69.27
CA TRP A 942 -18.25 -2.75 68.73
C TRP A 942 -18.18 -2.89 67.20
N LEU A 943 -19.25 -3.31 66.52
CA LEU A 943 -19.32 -3.47 65.06
C LEU A 943 -20.58 -2.81 64.51
N ARG A 944 -20.43 -1.74 63.74
CA ARG A 944 -21.53 -0.98 63.15
C ARG A 944 -21.53 -1.10 61.64
N TYR A 945 -22.63 -1.55 61.04
CA TYR A 945 -22.80 -1.47 59.59
C TYR A 945 -23.52 -0.18 59.17
N THR A 946 -23.01 0.52 58.16
CA THR A 946 -23.63 1.70 57.56
C THR A 946 -24.03 1.38 56.12
N PRO A 947 -25.33 1.14 55.85
CA PRO A 947 -25.81 0.71 54.54
C PRO A 947 -25.49 1.68 53.40
N GLN A 948 -25.61 3.00 53.64
CA GLN A 948 -25.44 4.04 52.60
C GLN A 948 -24.01 4.06 52.06
N THR A 949 -23.04 3.81 52.92
CA THR A 949 -21.62 3.79 52.58
C THR A 949 -21.08 2.36 52.41
N ARG A 950 -21.93 1.34 52.62
CA ARG A 950 -21.62 -0.11 52.59
C ARG A 950 -20.44 -0.50 53.47
N THR A 951 -20.36 0.10 54.66
CA THR A 951 -19.18 -0.01 55.52
C THR A 951 -19.45 -0.61 56.89
N PHE A 952 -18.60 -1.55 57.33
CA PHE A 952 -18.53 -2.05 58.70
C PHE A 952 -17.50 -1.28 59.50
N ALA A 953 -17.95 -0.43 60.42
CA ALA A 953 -17.09 0.28 61.34
C ALA A 953 -16.84 -0.49 62.65
N PHE A 954 -15.58 -0.74 62.98
CA PHE A 954 -15.14 -1.30 64.26
C PHE A 954 -14.94 -0.17 65.28
N LEU A 955 -15.67 -0.20 66.39
CA LEU A 955 -15.60 0.82 67.43
C LEU A 955 -14.57 0.41 68.52
N PRO A 956 -13.69 1.31 68.99
CA PRO A 956 -12.53 0.97 69.85
C PRO A 956 -12.87 0.41 71.25
N LYS A 957 -14.15 0.32 71.62
CA LYS A 957 -14.61 0.07 72.99
C LYS A 957 -15.39 -1.24 73.09
N GLY A 958 -14.71 -2.36 72.84
CA GLY A 958 -15.26 -3.69 73.13
C GLY A 958 -14.24 -4.79 72.91
N THR A 959 -14.24 -5.80 73.79
CA THR A 959 -13.48 -7.05 73.60
C THR A 959 -14.14 -7.87 72.48
N PRO A 960 -13.50 -8.05 71.31
CA PRO A 960 -14.09 -8.84 70.23
C PRO A 960 -14.08 -10.33 70.61
N SER A 961 -15.15 -11.04 70.29
CA SER A 961 -15.19 -12.50 70.31
C SER A 961 -14.13 -13.06 69.35
N PRO A 962 -13.50 -14.22 69.64
CA PRO A 962 -12.51 -14.84 68.74
C PRO A 962 -13.06 -15.13 67.33
N ARG A 963 -14.39 -15.23 67.21
CA ARG A 963 -15.12 -15.40 65.96
C ARG A 963 -16.48 -14.70 66.04
N LEU A 964 -16.86 -14.01 64.98
CA LEU A 964 -18.20 -13.45 64.77
C LEU A 964 -18.65 -13.71 63.34
N ASP A 965 -19.78 -14.40 63.17
CA ASP A 965 -20.36 -14.67 61.85
C ASP A 965 -21.51 -13.67 61.58
N VAL A 966 -21.38 -12.87 60.53
CA VAL A 966 -22.33 -11.82 60.12
C VAL A 966 -22.98 -12.21 58.80
N ARG A 967 -24.30 -12.14 58.74
CA ARG A 967 -25.10 -12.26 57.52
C ARG A 967 -25.42 -10.86 57.01
N LEU A 968 -24.98 -10.56 55.79
CA LEU A 968 -25.49 -9.43 55.03
C LEU A 968 -26.61 -9.90 54.12
N THR A 969 -27.67 -9.11 54.05
CA THR A 969 -28.79 -9.35 53.13
C THR A 969 -28.96 -8.12 52.26
N ALA A 970 -28.86 -8.31 50.95
CA ALA A 970 -29.26 -7.34 49.95
C ALA A 970 -30.71 -7.62 49.56
N THR A 971 -31.53 -6.58 49.57
CA THR A 971 -32.94 -6.65 49.18
C THR A 971 -33.19 -5.62 48.11
N ASP A 972 -33.78 -6.05 47.00
CA ASP A 972 -34.24 -5.14 45.95
C ASP A 972 -35.51 -4.37 46.42
N PRO A 973 -35.99 -3.36 45.67
CA PRO A 973 -37.22 -2.64 46.00
C PRO A 973 -38.51 -3.50 45.98
N GLN A 974 -38.46 -4.70 45.40
CA GLN A 974 -39.56 -5.63 45.15
C GLN A 974 -39.66 -6.68 46.27
N GLY A 975 -38.64 -6.77 47.13
CA GLY A 975 -38.57 -7.59 48.33
C GLY A 975 -37.79 -8.90 48.17
N GLU A 976 -37.25 -9.20 46.98
CA GLU A 976 -36.39 -10.36 46.79
C GLU A 976 -34.99 -10.07 47.32
N SER A 977 -34.30 -11.11 47.78
CA SER A 977 -33.04 -10.90 48.49
C SER A 977 -32.05 -12.04 48.33
N ALA A 978 -30.76 -11.67 48.26
CA ALA A 978 -29.67 -12.59 48.50
C ALA A 978 -28.90 -12.21 49.75
N ALA A 979 -28.30 -13.24 50.37
CA ALA A 979 -27.52 -13.05 51.56
C ALA A 979 -26.17 -13.75 51.46
N ALA A 980 -25.14 -13.05 51.93
CA ALA A 980 -23.79 -13.57 52.07
C ALA A 980 -23.42 -13.59 53.56
N SER A 981 -22.73 -14.64 53.99
CA SER A 981 -22.24 -14.76 55.36
C SER A 981 -20.74 -14.56 55.40
N TYR A 982 -20.28 -13.73 56.34
CA TYR A 982 -18.90 -13.37 56.55
C TYR A 982 -18.48 -13.76 57.97
N THR A 983 -17.38 -14.50 58.08
CA THR A 983 -16.77 -14.84 59.35
C THR A 983 -15.65 -13.86 59.66
N PHE A 984 -15.82 -13.05 60.69
CA PHE A 984 -14.76 -12.24 61.27
C PHE A 984 -14.01 -13.08 62.31
N LEU A 985 -12.71 -13.32 62.09
CA LEU A 985 -11.83 -13.94 63.08
C LEU A 985 -11.00 -12.86 63.77
N ASN A 986 -10.76 -12.99 65.07
CA ASN A 986 -9.74 -12.20 65.77
C ASN A 986 -8.42 -13.00 65.78
N PRO A 987 -7.45 -12.71 64.88
CA PRO A 987 -6.22 -13.50 64.76
C PRO A 987 -5.18 -13.21 65.85
N TYR A 988 -5.41 -12.26 66.76
CA TYR A 988 -4.43 -11.89 67.78
C TYR A 988 -4.53 -12.76 69.05
N THR A 989 -3.94 -13.96 69.05
CA THR A 989 -3.44 -14.61 70.29
C THR A 989 -1.98 -14.27 70.60
N ALA A 990 -1.35 -13.37 69.83
CA ALA A 990 -0.03 -12.85 70.14
C ALA A 990 0.00 -11.32 70.00
N PHE A 991 -0.61 -10.65 70.97
CA PHE A 991 -0.30 -9.26 71.28
C PHE A 991 1.16 -9.22 71.79
N ILE A 992 2.11 -8.73 71.00
CA ILE A 992 3.23 -8.01 71.62
C ILE A 992 2.68 -6.62 71.89
N ALA A 993 2.08 -6.46 73.08
CA ALA A 993 2.04 -5.16 73.73
C ALA A 993 3.50 -4.79 74.05
N ALA A 994 4.21 -4.21 73.08
CA ALA A 994 5.38 -3.44 73.40
C ALA A 994 4.86 -2.16 74.07
N THR A 995 4.76 -2.23 75.39
CA THR A 995 4.61 -1.11 76.33
C THR A 995 5.84 -0.19 76.32
N ASP A 996 6.49 -0.04 75.18
CA ASP A 996 7.72 0.72 75.04
C ASP A 996 7.41 2.11 74.47
N THR A 997 7.68 3.13 75.26
CA THR A 997 7.53 4.56 74.94
C THR A 997 8.59 5.04 73.94
N ALA A 998 9.09 4.16 73.08
CA ALA A 998 10.24 4.43 72.23
C ALA A 998 9.81 5.21 70.97
N PRO A 999 10.40 6.39 70.71
CA PRO A 999 10.07 7.23 69.56
C PRO A 999 10.62 6.71 68.22
N ARG A 1000 11.16 5.48 68.18
CA ARG A 1000 11.65 4.83 66.95
C ARG A 1000 11.20 3.38 66.91
N ARG A 1001 10.48 2.97 65.86
CA ARG A 1001 9.96 1.62 65.68
C ARG A 1001 10.18 1.15 64.25
N ALA A 1002 10.53 -0.13 64.09
CA ALA A 1002 10.67 -0.76 62.78
C ALA A 1002 9.91 -2.09 62.77
N GLY A 1003 9.21 -2.36 61.67
CA GLY A 1003 8.53 -3.61 61.37
C GLY A 1003 9.48 -4.73 60.96
N THR A 1004 8.88 -5.77 60.42
CA THR A 1004 9.47 -6.97 59.83
C THR A 1004 9.43 -6.88 58.30
N ASP A 1005 9.82 -7.94 57.60
CA ASP A 1005 9.73 -7.98 56.13
C ASP A 1005 8.36 -8.54 55.64
N GLY A 1006 7.31 -8.41 56.45
CA GLY A 1006 5.94 -8.78 56.09
C GLY A 1006 4.95 -7.71 56.55
N PRO A 1007 3.65 -7.83 56.23
CA PRO A 1007 2.66 -6.79 56.53
C PRO A 1007 2.59 -6.44 58.01
N ASP A 1008 2.91 -5.21 58.34
CA ASP A 1008 3.00 -4.68 59.69
C ASP A 1008 2.02 -3.52 59.95
N LEU A 1009 1.61 -3.38 61.20
CA LEU A 1009 0.79 -2.28 61.67
C LEU A 1009 1.53 -1.55 62.78
N LEU A 1010 2.02 -0.35 62.48
CA LEU A 1010 2.86 0.45 63.36
C LEU A 1010 2.11 1.72 63.77
N TYR A 1011 1.90 1.88 65.08
CA TYR A 1011 1.38 3.12 65.66
C TYR A 1011 2.47 3.87 66.43
N GLY A 1012 2.51 5.16 66.21
CA GLY A 1012 3.25 6.13 66.99
C GLY A 1012 2.59 6.42 68.34
N THR A 1013 3.06 7.50 68.94
CA THR A 1013 2.62 8.11 70.19
C THR A 1013 2.33 9.58 69.90
N PRO A 1014 1.65 10.34 70.77
CA PRO A 1014 1.37 11.76 70.58
C PRO A 1014 2.60 12.74 70.58
N GLY A 1015 3.79 12.29 70.22
CA GLY A 1015 4.95 13.16 70.02
C GLY A 1015 5.92 12.55 69.01
N ALA A 1016 6.85 13.35 68.48
CA ALA A 1016 7.71 13.02 67.34
C ALA A 1016 8.28 11.59 67.32
N ASN A 1017 8.00 10.86 66.24
CA ASN A 1017 8.31 9.45 66.04
C ASN A 1017 9.06 9.19 64.74
N THR A 1018 9.69 8.03 64.66
CA THR A 1018 10.26 7.47 63.43
C THR A 1018 9.76 6.04 63.28
N LEU A 1019 8.88 5.80 62.32
CA LEU A 1019 8.28 4.51 62.01
C LEU A 1019 8.83 4.01 60.68
N ALA A 1020 9.26 2.75 60.63
CA ALA A 1020 9.75 2.11 59.41
C ALA A 1020 9.06 0.75 59.19
N GLY A 1021 8.28 0.58 58.11
CA GLY A 1021 7.59 -0.66 57.76
C GLY A 1021 8.58 -1.76 57.38
N ARG A 1022 9.46 -1.44 56.43
CA ARG A 1022 10.40 -2.31 55.71
C ARG A 1022 9.70 -2.96 54.51
N ALA A 1023 9.92 -4.24 54.25
CA ALA A 1023 9.29 -4.89 53.12
C ALA A 1023 7.94 -5.44 53.55
N GLY A 1024 6.91 -5.37 52.71
CA GLY A 1024 5.56 -5.79 53.09
C GLY A 1024 4.56 -4.70 52.76
N ASN A 1025 3.27 -5.00 52.89
CA ASN A 1025 2.21 -4.00 52.73
C ASN A 1025 1.85 -3.52 54.12
N ASP A 1026 2.43 -2.41 54.52
CA ASP A 1026 2.45 -1.94 55.89
C ASP A 1026 1.44 -0.81 56.10
N THR A 1027 1.05 -0.61 57.36
CA THR A 1027 0.28 0.56 57.76
C THR A 1027 0.98 1.25 58.91
N LEU A 1028 1.36 2.50 58.67
CA LEU A 1028 2.07 3.35 59.62
C LEU A 1028 1.18 4.55 59.97
N ASP A 1029 1.01 4.80 61.26
CA ASP A 1029 0.22 5.92 61.78
C ASP A 1029 1.05 6.69 62.82
N GLY A 1030 1.42 7.93 62.50
CA GLY A 1030 2.27 8.80 63.32
C GLY A 1030 1.60 9.27 64.60
N GLN A 1031 0.27 9.46 64.57
CA GLN A 1031 -0.54 10.14 65.59
C GLN A 1031 -0.25 11.66 65.64
N ASP A 1032 -0.32 12.29 66.81
CA ASP A 1032 0.08 13.70 66.95
C ASP A 1032 1.61 13.78 67.03
N GLY A 1033 2.26 14.74 66.38
CA GLY A 1033 3.72 14.83 66.42
C GLY A 1033 4.30 15.41 65.15
N ASN A 1034 5.62 15.53 65.11
CA ASN A 1034 6.32 15.76 63.84
C ASN A 1034 7.07 14.48 63.53
N ASP A 1035 6.48 13.64 62.71
CA ASP A 1035 6.83 12.24 62.55
C ASP A 1035 7.59 11.98 61.26
N VAL A 1036 8.30 10.85 61.22
CA VAL A 1036 8.98 10.34 60.04
C VAL A 1036 8.49 8.92 59.80
N LEU A 1037 7.71 8.73 58.74
CA LEU A 1037 7.15 7.44 58.34
C LEU A 1037 7.83 7.00 57.06
N ASP A 1038 8.37 5.78 57.07
CA ASP A 1038 9.02 5.13 55.93
C ASP A 1038 8.34 3.78 55.71
N GLY A 1039 7.51 3.65 54.67
CA GLY A 1039 6.80 2.41 54.34
C GLY A 1039 7.81 1.33 53.98
N GLY A 1040 8.55 1.56 52.91
CA GLY A 1040 9.55 0.64 52.38
C GLY A 1040 9.00 -0.08 51.14
N PRO A 1041 9.59 -1.20 50.71
CA PRO A 1041 9.08 -1.88 49.51
C PRO A 1041 7.76 -2.63 49.79
N GLY A 1042 6.70 -2.26 49.09
CA GLY A 1042 5.37 -2.86 49.14
C GLY A 1042 4.29 -1.80 48.95
N ASN A 1043 3.02 -2.20 49.03
CA ASN A 1043 1.91 -1.25 48.89
C ASN A 1043 1.47 -0.81 50.29
N ASP A 1044 1.92 0.36 50.71
CA ASP A 1044 1.85 0.83 52.08
C ASP A 1044 0.74 1.88 52.29
N THR A 1045 0.32 2.06 53.54
CA THR A 1045 -0.56 3.15 53.96
C THR A 1045 0.10 3.96 55.06
N LEU A 1046 0.40 5.23 54.78
CA LEU A 1046 1.09 6.14 55.68
C LEU A 1046 0.17 7.28 56.08
N LEU A 1047 -0.09 7.39 57.39
CA LEU A 1047 -0.90 8.43 58.00
C LEU A 1047 -0.01 9.26 58.93
N GLY A 1048 0.25 10.52 58.58
CA GLY A 1048 1.07 11.43 59.41
C GLY A 1048 0.33 11.78 60.70
N GLY A 1049 -0.81 12.43 60.55
CA GLY A 1049 -1.64 12.89 61.67
C GLY A 1049 -1.42 14.38 61.92
N PRO A 1050 -1.72 14.90 63.12
CA PRO A 1050 -1.49 16.31 63.41
C PRO A 1050 -0.02 16.65 63.67
N GLY A 1051 0.55 17.52 62.84
CA GLY A 1051 1.88 18.13 62.98
C GLY A 1051 2.63 18.12 61.65
N ASN A 1052 3.93 18.42 61.65
CA ASN A 1052 4.70 18.57 60.41
C ASN A 1052 5.51 17.29 60.14
N ASP A 1053 4.97 16.44 59.29
CA ASP A 1053 5.41 15.07 59.09
C ASP A 1053 6.23 14.88 57.82
N ARG A 1054 6.96 13.77 57.76
CA ARG A 1054 7.68 13.29 56.58
C ARG A 1054 7.26 11.87 56.27
N LEU A 1055 6.53 11.68 55.18
CA LEU A 1055 6.03 10.38 54.74
C LEU A 1055 6.77 9.96 53.47
N ARG A 1056 7.28 8.73 53.48
CA ARG A 1056 7.95 8.11 52.35
C ARG A 1056 7.40 6.72 52.09
N GLY A 1057 6.72 6.51 50.96
CA GLY A 1057 6.21 5.20 50.55
C GLY A 1057 7.33 4.24 50.15
N GLN A 1058 8.25 4.71 49.31
CA GLN A 1058 9.24 3.94 48.56
C GLN A 1058 8.65 3.21 47.35
N ALA A 1059 8.69 1.89 47.28
CA ALA A 1059 8.44 1.18 46.02
C ALA A 1059 7.19 0.32 46.14
N GLY A 1060 6.19 0.57 45.31
CA GLY A 1060 4.88 -0.06 45.36
C GLY A 1060 3.79 0.99 45.24
N ASP A 1061 2.53 0.57 45.20
CA ASP A 1061 1.41 1.48 45.03
C ASP A 1061 0.93 1.94 46.41
N ASP A 1062 1.37 3.12 46.85
CA ASP A 1062 1.24 3.59 48.22
C ASP A 1062 0.06 4.56 48.42
N VAL A 1063 -0.45 4.64 49.65
CA VAL A 1063 -1.46 5.61 50.07
C VAL A 1063 -0.89 6.54 51.14
N LEU A 1064 -0.78 7.83 50.84
CA LEU A 1064 -0.19 8.82 51.73
C LEU A 1064 -1.20 9.92 52.12
N ASP A 1065 -1.31 10.17 53.42
CA ASP A 1065 -2.12 11.26 54.00
C ASP A 1065 -1.32 11.95 55.11
N GLY A 1066 -0.91 13.19 54.86
CA GLY A 1066 -0.16 13.99 55.82
C GLY A 1066 -0.97 14.30 57.08
N GLY A 1067 -2.26 14.62 56.91
CA GLY A 1067 -3.09 15.12 58.01
C GLY A 1067 -2.93 16.62 58.21
N PRO A 1068 -3.31 17.18 59.37
CA PRO A 1068 -3.16 18.61 59.64
C PRO A 1068 -1.72 19.02 59.95
N GLY A 1069 -1.11 19.87 59.11
CA GLY A 1069 0.19 20.46 59.37
C GLY A 1069 0.87 20.95 58.10
N ASN A 1070 2.19 20.96 58.07
CA ASN A 1070 2.94 21.26 56.85
C ASN A 1070 3.85 20.07 56.56
N ASP A 1071 3.37 19.19 55.70
CA ASP A 1071 3.94 17.86 55.52
C ASP A 1071 4.81 17.75 54.27
N LEU A 1072 5.69 16.75 54.29
CA LEU A 1072 6.47 16.32 53.13
C LEU A 1072 6.06 14.91 52.74
N LEU A 1073 5.44 14.76 51.58
CA LEU A 1073 4.96 13.50 51.03
C LEU A 1073 5.83 13.07 49.86
N ASN A 1074 6.18 11.78 49.81
CA ASN A 1074 6.92 11.16 48.71
C ASN A 1074 6.45 9.70 48.60
N GLY A 1075 5.64 9.38 47.60
CA GLY A 1075 5.19 8.00 47.34
C GLY A 1075 6.37 7.19 46.88
N GLY A 1076 6.89 7.46 45.69
CA GLY A 1076 8.18 6.93 45.25
C GLY A 1076 8.04 6.39 43.83
N PRO A 1077 8.57 5.20 43.52
CA PRO A 1077 8.18 4.47 42.32
C PRO A 1077 6.96 3.55 42.54
N GLY A 1078 5.88 3.76 41.78
CA GLY A 1078 4.64 2.97 41.86
C GLY A 1078 3.45 3.82 41.43
N ASP A 1079 2.24 3.26 41.36
CA ASP A 1079 1.04 4.06 41.08
C ASP A 1079 0.43 4.56 42.41
N ASP A 1080 0.88 5.73 42.88
CA ASP A 1080 0.62 6.21 44.24
C ASP A 1080 -0.67 7.03 44.38
N THR A 1081 -1.24 7.05 45.58
CA THR A 1081 -2.45 7.80 45.92
C THR A 1081 -2.22 8.75 47.10
N TYR A 1082 -2.44 10.04 46.88
CA TYR A 1082 -2.27 11.09 47.89
C TYR A 1082 -3.61 11.69 48.29
N HIS A 1083 -3.78 12.01 49.56
CA HIS A 1083 -4.99 12.66 50.08
C HIS A 1083 -4.72 14.11 50.47
N LEU A 1084 -5.47 15.05 49.87
CA LEU A 1084 -5.50 16.44 50.32
C LEU A 1084 -6.89 16.78 50.88
N LYS A 1085 -6.97 16.96 52.20
CA LYS A 1085 -8.22 17.16 52.94
C LYS A 1085 -8.31 18.58 53.50
N PRO A 1086 -9.52 19.16 53.63
CA PRO A 1086 -9.72 20.42 54.33
C PRO A 1086 -9.12 20.38 55.76
N GLY A 1087 -8.40 21.42 56.13
CA GLY A 1087 -7.66 21.53 57.38
C GLY A 1087 -6.27 20.88 57.35
N GLY A 1088 -5.80 20.43 56.19
CA GLY A 1088 -4.51 19.76 56.01
C GLY A 1088 -3.29 20.68 56.18
N GLY A 1089 -3.44 21.99 55.99
CA GLY A 1089 -2.34 22.96 56.11
C GLY A 1089 -1.58 23.16 54.80
N THR A 1090 -0.24 23.30 54.82
CA THR A 1090 0.57 23.61 53.62
C THR A 1090 1.64 22.57 53.35
N ASP A 1091 1.33 21.69 52.41
CA ASP A 1091 2.10 20.46 52.17
C ASP A 1091 2.98 20.55 50.93
N THR A 1092 3.99 19.69 50.88
CA THR A 1092 4.90 19.51 49.75
C THR A 1092 4.88 18.05 49.30
N LEU A 1093 4.60 17.82 48.03
CA LEU A 1093 4.64 16.50 47.39
C LEU A 1093 5.83 16.41 46.43
N VAL A 1094 6.59 15.32 46.54
CA VAL A 1094 7.74 15.01 45.68
C VAL A 1094 7.54 13.63 45.06
N GLU A 1095 7.25 13.61 43.76
CA GLU A 1095 7.14 12.37 43.00
C GLU A 1095 8.48 11.88 42.47
N THR A 1096 8.59 10.56 42.27
CA THR A 1096 9.74 9.98 41.57
C THR A 1096 9.41 8.98 40.46
N GLY A 1097 8.12 8.69 40.22
CA GLY A 1097 7.59 8.11 38.99
C GLY A 1097 6.45 7.12 39.23
N GLY A 1098 5.50 7.05 38.30
CA GLY A 1098 4.25 6.33 38.53
C GLY A 1098 3.18 6.80 37.57
N ASN A 1099 1.97 6.23 37.66
CA ASN A 1099 0.73 6.90 37.27
C ASN A 1099 -0.05 7.31 38.51
N ASP A 1100 0.28 8.49 39.04
CA ASP A 1100 -0.14 8.86 40.38
C ASP A 1100 -1.49 9.57 40.39
N THR A 1101 -2.21 9.43 41.52
CA THR A 1101 -3.51 10.03 41.75
C THR A 1101 -3.52 10.91 42.99
N LEU A 1102 -3.88 12.18 42.84
CA LEU A 1102 -4.15 13.07 43.97
C LEU A 1102 -5.66 13.20 44.18
N LEU A 1103 -6.12 12.75 45.34
CA LEU A 1103 -7.51 12.84 45.79
C LEU A 1103 -7.74 14.19 46.49
N LEU A 1104 -8.48 15.06 45.83
CA LEU A 1104 -8.85 16.39 46.30
C LEU A 1104 -10.24 16.32 46.95
N HIS A 1105 -10.33 16.55 48.25
CA HIS A 1105 -11.61 16.56 48.99
C HIS A 1105 -12.31 17.92 48.85
N ALA A 1106 -12.48 18.36 47.61
CA ALA A 1106 -13.14 19.60 47.19
C ALA A 1106 -13.68 19.47 45.76
N GLU A 1107 -14.57 20.37 45.35
CA GLU A 1107 -15.10 20.42 43.99
C GLU A 1107 -14.16 21.16 43.02
N PRO A 1108 -14.10 20.78 41.72
CA PRO A 1108 -13.16 21.36 40.76
C PRO A 1108 -13.26 22.88 40.60
N GLN A 1109 -14.46 23.44 40.75
CA GLN A 1109 -14.71 24.88 40.59
C GLN A 1109 -14.23 25.70 41.79
N ALA A 1110 -14.00 25.05 42.93
CA ALA A 1110 -13.63 25.68 44.19
C ALA A 1110 -12.13 25.52 44.48
N THR A 1111 -11.42 24.68 43.72
CA THR A 1111 -9.97 24.46 43.84
C THR A 1111 -9.21 25.40 42.90
N ALA A 1112 -8.29 26.19 43.46
CA ALA A 1112 -7.36 26.98 42.65
C ALA A 1112 -6.18 26.10 42.23
N LEU A 1113 -5.92 26.04 40.92
CA LEU A 1113 -4.78 25.33 40.33
C LEU A 1113 -3.90 26.37 39.64
N THR A 1114 -2.68 26.55 40.15
CA THR A 1114 -1.74 27.53 39.63
C THR A 1114 -0.40 26.86 39.38
N ARG A 1115 0.28 27.28 38.31
CA ARG A 1115 1.65 26.87 38.03
C ARG A 1115 2.58 28.01 38.42
N LEU A 1116 3.65 27.68 39.14
CA LEU A 1116 4.74 28.60 39.46
C LEU A 1116 6.04 27.91 39.06
N ALA A 1117 6.77 28.49 38.10
CA ALA A 1117 7.88 27.83 37.44
C ALA A 1117 7.52 26.39 36.97
N ASN A 1118 8.16 25.38 37.55
CA ASN A 1118 7.91 23.97 37.24
C ASN A 1118 7.04 23.24 38.27
N ASP A 1119 6.53 23.95 39.27
CA ASP A 1119 5.74 23.38 40.36
C ASP A 1119 4.24 23.60 40.13
N LEU A 1120 3.43 22.63 40.57
CA LEU A 1120 1.97 22.76 40.62
C LEU A 1120 1.54 23.16 42.04
N HIS A 1121 0.91 24.32 42.17
CA HIS A 1121 0.30 24.78 43.40
C HIS A 1121 -1.21 24.58 43.36
N ILE A 1122 -1.71 23.87 44.36
CA ILE A 1122 -3.11 23.56 44.56
C ILE A 1122 -3.57 24.25 45.84
N THR A 1123 -4.69 24.96 45.82
CA THR A 1123 -5.28 25.59 47.02
C THR A 1123 -6.76 25.27 47.10
N LEU A 1124 -7.16 24.71 48.24
CA LEU A 1124 -8.55 24.41 48.58
C LEU A 1124 -9.27 25.65 49.15
N PRO A 1125 -10.62 25.67 49.17
CA PRO A 1125 -11.39 26.84 49.61
C PRO A 1125 -11.12 27.33 51.04
N ASP A 1126 -10.65 26.43 51.92
CA ASP A 1126 -10.37 26.73 53.32
C ASP A 1126 -8.95 27.25 53.56
N GLY A 1127 -8.14 27.35 52.50
CA GLY A 1127 -6.75 27.78 52.56
C GLY A 1127 -5.74 26.65 52.69
N THR A 1128 -6.17 25.38 52.74
CA THR A 1128 -5.26 24.22 52.63
C THR A 1128 -4.56 24.27 51.28
N ALA A 1129 -3.25 24.06 51.25
CA ALA A 1129 -2.44 24.17 50.05
C ALA A 1129 -1.48 22.99 49.90
N LEU A 1130 -1.25 22.57 48.66
CA LEU A 1130 -0.26 21.55 48.30
C LEU A 1130 0.61 22.07 47.16
N THR A 1131 1.93 21.89 47.30
CA THR A 1131 2.89 22.12 46.23
C THR A 1131 3.44 20.80 45.72
N VAL A 1132 3.13 20.44 44.47
CA VAL A 1132 3.74 19.30 43.79
C VAL A 1132 5.00 19.78 43.07
N GLN A 1133 6.15 19.37 43.58
CA GLN A 1133 7.44 19.84 43.08
C GLN A 1133 7.74 19.26 41.69
N ARG A 1134 8.18 20.12 40.77
CA ARG A 1134 8.62 19.77 39.41
C ARG A 1134 7.57 19.06 38.55
N ALA A 1135 6.29 19.18 38.88
CA ALA A 1135 5.17 18.60 38.15
C ALA A 1135 5.18 18.90 36.64
N PHE A 1136 5.77 20.03 36.22
CA PHE A 1136 5.89 20.42 34.81
C PHE A 1136 7.30 20.26 34.22
N GLY A 1137 8.27 19.77 35.01
CA GLY A 1137 9.65 19.59 34.58
C GLY A 1137 9.89 18.29 33.79
N ALA A 1138 9.37 17.16 34.26
CA ALA A 1138 9.43 15.87 33.58
C ALA A 1138 8.26 14.97 34.00
N SER A 1139 7.94 13.96 33.19
CA SER A 1139 6.82 13.04 33.48
C SER A 1139 7.01 12.21 34.75
N THR A 1140 8.23 12.09 35.27
CA THR A 1140 8.53 11.35 36.51
C THR A 1140 8.23 12.12 37.79
N TYR A 1141 7.90 13.42 37.69
CA TYR A 1141 7.73 14.32 38.85
C TYR A 1141 6.29 14.82 39.02
N ARG A 1142 5.35 14.25 38.28
CA ARG A 1142 3.99 14.79 38.19
C ARG A 1142 2.99 13.76 38.70
N VAL A 1143 1.81 14.27 39.07
CA VAL A 1143 0.63 13.45 39.29
C VAL A 1143 -0.20 13.41 37.99
N GLU A 1144 -0.46 12.22 37.48
CA GLU A 1144 -1.18 12.00 36.22
C GLU A 1144 -2.65 12.43 36.32
N THR A 1145 -3.28 12.17 37.46
CA THR A 1145 -4.72 12.38 37.65
C THR A 1145 -5.04 13.11 38.93
N LEU A 1146 -5.77 14.23 38.81
CA LEU A 1146 -6.47 14.84 39.95
C LEU A 1146 -7.90 14.30 39.98
N ARG A 1147 -8.33 13.73 41.11
CA ARG A 1147 -9.70 13.26 41.31
C ARG A 1147 -10.37 14.04 42.43
N PHE A 1148 -11.51 14.64 42.12
CA PHE A 1148 -12.27 15.51 43.00
C PHE A 1148 -13.38 14.72 43.72
N LEU A 1149 -13.53 14.93 45.02
CA LEU A 1149 -14.52 14.27 45.86
C LEU A 1149 -15.47 15.31 46.48
N PRO A 1150 -16.79 15.00 46.58
CA PRO A 1150 -17.42 13.71 46.30
C PRO A 1150 -17.86 13.50 44.84
N SER A 1151 -17.81 14.52 43.98
CA SER A 1151 -18.36 14.44 42.61
C SER A 1151 -17.73 13.34 41.73
N GLY A 1152 -16.51 12.90 42.05
CA GLY A 1152 -15.77 11.90 41.28
C GLY A 1152 -15.20 12.45 39.97
N ALA A 1153 -15.33 13.76 39.72
CA ALA A 1153 -14.77 14.40 38.53
C ALA A 1153 -13.24 14.18 38.50
N THR A 1154 -12.69 13.98 37.31
CA THR A 1154 -11.25 13.81 37.11
C THR A 1154 -10.71 14.89 36.18
N LEU A 1155 -9.45 15.26 36.40
CA LEU A 1155 -8.68 16.14 35.55
C LEU A 1155 -7.34 15.46 35.26
N ALA A 1156 -7.15 15.00 34.03
CA ALA A 1156 -5.90 14.40 33.58
C ALA A 1156 -4.84 15.48 33.33
N PHE A 1157 -3.57 15.09 33.39
CA PHE A 1157 -2.45 16.02 33.21
C PHE A 1157 -2.50 16.90 31.94
N PRO A 1158 -2.91 16.42 30.75
CA PRO A 1158 -3.04 17.29 29.57
C PRO A 1158 -4.07 18.42 29.75
N ASP A 1159 -5.19 18.13 30.41
CA ASP A 1159 -6.23 19.13 30.70
C ASP A 1159 -5.80 20.08 31.81
N LEU A 1160 -5.05 19.58 32.81
CA LEU A 1160 -4.40 20.38 33.84
C LEU A 1160 -3.38 21.36 33.22
N TYR A 1161 -2.57 20.89 32.26
CA TYR A 1161 -1.63 21.71 31.52
C TYR A 1161 -2.35 22.83 30.76
N ALA A 1162 -3.41 22.50 30.02
CA ALA A 1162 -4.21 23.47 29.28
C ALA A 1162 -4.83 24.57 30.19
N ARG A 1163 -5.14 24.24 31.45
CA ARG A 1163 -5.63 25.20 32.45
C ARG A 1163 -4.54 26.08 33.07
N THR A 1164 -3.27 25.67 33.01
CA THR A 1164 -2.14 26.30 33.72
C THR A 1164 -1.06 26.90 32.80
N ARG A 1165 -1.37 27.04 31.49
CA ARG A 1165 -0.52 27.66 30.46
C ARG A 1165 -0.12 29.13 30.66
N ARG A 1166 -0.68 29.80 31.67
CA ARG A 1166 -0.28 31.14 32.09
C ARG A 1166 0.39 31.06 33.44
N PHE A 1167 1.69 31.32 33.50
CA PHE A 1167 2.46 31.16 34.72
C PHE A 1167 3.64 32.11 34.79
N THR A 1168 4.09 32.34 36.01
CA THR A 1168 5.29 33.14 36.32
C THR A 1168 6.42 32.25 36.79
N GLY A 1169 7.67 32.63 36.50
CA GLY A 1169 8.86 32.07 37.13
C GLY A 1169 9.05 32.59 38.56
N THR A 1170 10.21 32.27 39.12
CA THR A 1170 10.67 32.72 40.42
C THR A 1170 11.56 33.96 40.27
N PRO A 1171 11.94 34.64 41.37
CA PRO A 1171 12.91 35.75 41.32
C PRO A 1171 14.38 35.33 41.09
N GLY A 1172 14.65 34.10 40.65
CA GLY A 1172 15.99 33.59 40.41
C GLY A 1172 16.12 32.95 39.03
N PRO A 1173 17.32 32.50 38.63
CA PRO A 1173 17.54 31.92 37.30
C PRO A 1173 16.68 30.68 37.04
N ASP A 1174 15.76 30.78 36.08
CA ASP A 1174 14.80 29.74 35.76
C ASP A 1174 15.02 29.12 34.37
N THR A 1175 14.59 27.86 34.22
CA THR A 1175 14.41 27.23 32.90
C THR A 1175 12.95 26.83 32.76
N LEU A 1176 12.22 27.58 31.94
CA LEU A 1176 10.78 27.47 31.79
C LEU A 1176 10.45 26.95 30.39
N LEU A 1177 9.62 25.91 30.36
CA LEU A 1177 9.21 25.24 29.14
C LEU A 1177 7.70 25.40 28.94
N GLY A 1178 7.34 25.99 27.81
CA GLY A 1178 6.04 25.89 27.17
C GLY A 1178 5.80 24.51 26.57
N GLY A 1179 4.65 24.37 25.94
CA GLY A 1179 4.03 23.16 25.46
C GLY A 1179 3.61 23.34 24.01
N PRO A 1180 2.64 22.54 23.54
CA PRO A 1180 2.21 22.59 22.14
C PRO A 1180 1.04 23.58 21.89
N LEU A 1181 0.75 24.48 22.83
CA LEU A 1181 -0.40 25.38 22.81
C LEU A 1181 0.10 26.81 23.05
N ASP A 1182 -0.67 27.82 22.63
CA ASP A 1182 -0.36 29.23 22.94
C ASP A 1182 -0.17 29.45 24.45
N ASP A 1183 1.08 29.63 24.86
CA ASP A 1183 1.51 29.80 26.23
C ASP A 1183 1.77 31.28 26.58
N THR A 1184 1.66 31.61 27.87
CA THR A 1184 2.05 32.93 28.38
C THR A 1184 2.96 32.75 29.58
N ILE A 1185 4.25 33.04 29.39
CA ILE A 1185 5.31 32.80 30.36
C ILE A 1185 5.97 34.13 30.73
N ASP A 1186 5.98 34.47 32.01
CA ASP A 1186 6.71 35.62 32.55
C ASP A 1186 7.78 35.11 33.52
N ALA A 1187 9.06 35.21 33.16
CA ALA A 1187 10.15 34.61 33.92
C ALA A 1187 10.35 35.25 35.30
N GLY A 1188 10.07 36.55 35.44
CA GLY A 1188 10.27 37.29 36.69
C GLY A 1188 11.59 38.06 36.69
N GLU A 1189 12.30 38.04 37.82
CA GLU A 1189 13.66 38.59 37.93
C GLU A 1189 14.63 37.41 37.84
N GLY A 1190 15.77 37.51 37.15
CA GLY A 1190 16.61 36.33 37.02
C GLY A 1190 17.61 36.38 35.89
N HIS A 1191 18.09 35.21 35.48
CA HIS A 1191 18.89 35.04 34.27
C HIS A 1191 18.30 33.80 33.61
N ASP A 1192 17.25 34.02 32.83
CA ASP A 1192 16.24 32.99 32.61
C ASP A 1192 16.36 32.39 31.21
N THR A 1193 15.86 31.18 31.06
CA THR A 1193 15.79 30.48 29.77
C THR A 1193 14.36 30.02 29.52
N LEU A 1194 13.71 30.64 28.53
CA LEU A 1194 12.32 30.40 28.16
C LEU A 1194 12.28 29.72 26.79
N LEU A 1195 11.51 28.64 26.66
CA LEU A 1195 11.23 28.00 25.37
C LEU A 1195 9.72 27.86 25.21
N GLY A 1196 9.13 28.54 24.22
CA GLY A 1196 7.70 28.47 23.87
C GLY A 1196 7.32 27.12 23.26
N ARG A 1197 8.07 26.71 22.23
CA ARG A 1197 7.89 25.51 21.39
C ARG A 1197 6.92 25.74 20.23
N GLU A 1198 5.80 25.03 20.17
CA GLU A 1198 4.88 25.12 19.02
C GLU A 1198 3.73 26.04 19.40
N ALA A 1199 3.11 26.68 18.40
CA ALA A 1199 1.98 27.61 18.53
C ALA A 1199 2.42 29.05 18.87
N ASN A 1200 1.47 29.96 19.12
CA ASN A 1200 1.78 31.39 19.22
C ASN A 1200 2.01 31.77 20.69
N ASP A 1201 3.26 31.85 21.09
CA ASP A 1201 3.64 32.02 22.49
C ASP A 1201 3.90 33.47 22.87
N THR A 1202 3.66 33.80 24.14
CA THR A 1202 4.06 35.08 24.73
C THR A 1202 5.08 34.84 25.84
N LEU A 1203 6.33 35.22 25.61
CA LEU A 1203 7.47 34.98 26.47
C LEU A 1203 8.04 36.30 26.99
N LYS A 1204 8.20 36.46 28.30
CA LYS A 1204 8.77 37.65 28.92
C LYS A 1204 9.91 37.27 29.86
N GLY A 1205 11.11 37.80 29.61
CA GLY A 1205 12.33 37.57 30.39
C GLY A 1205 12.32 38.39 31.69
N GLY A 1206 12.05 39.69 31.59
CA GLY A 1206 12.05 40.56 32.77
C GLY A 1206 13.45 41.06 33.10
N PRO A 1207 13.74 41.51 34.33
CA PRO A 1207 15.08 41.99 34.66
C PRO A 1207 16.09 40.84 34.69
N GLY A 1208 16.99 40.79 33.71
CA GLY A 1208 17.87 39.63 33.63
C GLY A 1208 18.83 39.61 32.46
N LYS A 1209 19.45 38.46 32.19
CA LYS A 1209 20.26 38.21 31.00
C LYS A 1209 19.70 36.96 30.39
N ASP A 1210 18.61 37.16 29.68
CA ASP A 1210 17.65 36.11 29.45
C ASP A 1210 17.83 35.51 28.07
N ARG A 1211 17.35 34.28 27.90
CA ARG A 1211 17.38 33.54 26.65
C ARG A 1211 15.97 33.09 26.33
N LEU A 1212 15.32 33.73 25.38
CA LEU A 1212 13.96 33.43 24.97
C LEU A 1212 14.01 32.77 23.59
N GLN A 1213 13.32 31.64 23.44
CA GLN A 1213 13.13 30.96 22.17
C GLN A 1213 11.64 30.71 21.93
N GLY A 1214 11.05 31.33 20.90
CA GLY A 1214 9.65 31.15 20.53
C GLY A 1214 9.42 29.74 19.99
N GLY A 1215 9.97 29.44 18.81
CA GLY A 1215 9.81 28.16 18.13
C GLY A 1215 8.94 28.33 16.88
N PRO A 1216 8.28 27.28 16.36
CA PRO A 1216 7.34 27.45 15.26
C PRO A 1216 6.02 28.10 15.71
N GLY A 1217 5.70 29.29 15.18
CA GLY A 1217 4.54 30.07 15.59
C GLY A 1217 4.75 31.55 15.35
N ASN A 1218 3.70 32.36 15.52
CA ASN A 1218 3.82 33.81 15.53
C ASN A 1218 3.99 34.26 16.98
N ASP A 1219 5.24 34.33 17.43
CA ASP A 1219 5.56 34.48 18.85
C ASP A 1219 5.77 35.94 19.25
N THR A 1220 5.55 36.24 20.53
CA THR A 1220 5.86 37.54 21.15
C THR A 1220 6.87 37.37 22.26
N LEU A 1221 8.09 37.85 22.06
CA LEU A 1221 9.21 37.74 23.00
C LEU A 1221 9.57 39.13 23.54
N ASP A 1222 9.60 39.31 24.85
CA ASP A 1222 10.02 40.54 25.54
C ASP A 1222 11.22 40.23 26.46
N GLY A 1223 12.40 40.73 26.11
CA GLY A 1223 13.64 40.52 26.86
C GLY A 1223 13.62 41.19 28.22
N GLY A 1224 13.05 42.40 28.32
CA GLY A 1224 13.17 43.23 29.51
C GLY A 1224 14.48 44.03 29.55
N PRO A 1225 14.95 44.49 30.72
CA PRO A 1225 16.22 45.20 30.82
C PRO A 1225 17.43 44.27 30.95
N HIS A 1226 18.58 44.78 30.48
CA HIS A 1226 19.96 44.25 30.44
C HIS A 1226 20.41 43.58 29.13
N LYS A 1227 20.82 42.31 29.09
CA LYS A 1227 21.45 41.76 27.90
C LYS A 1227 20.86 40.40 27.59
N ASP A 1228 19.96 40.42 26.62
CA ASP A 1228 19.08 39.31 26.35
C ASP A 1228 19.35 38.72 24.97
N LEU A 1229 18.96 37.46 24.80
CA LEU A 1229 19.01 36.72 23.55
C LEU A 1229 17.59 36.25 23.23
N LEU A 1230 17.00 36.84 22.20
CA LEU A 1230 15.67 36.49 21.72
C LEU A 1230 15.80 35.79 20.36
N ASP A 1231 15.22 34.60 20.23
CA ASP A 1231 15.14 33.84 18.99
C ASP A 1231 13.66 33.51 18.74
N GLY A 1232 13.04 34.21 17.79
CA GLY A 1232 11.63 34.04 17.43
C GLY A 1232 11.38 32.63 16.92
N GLY A 1233 11.88 32.31 15.72
CA GLY A 1233 11.77 30.96 15.18
C GLY A 1233 11.16 31.00 13.79
N PRO A 1234 10.55 29.93 13.29
CA PRO A 1234 9.75 30.02 12.09
C PRO A 1234 8.36 30.63 12.37
N GLY A 1235 8.07 31.80 11.80
CA GLY A 1235 6.75 32.46 11.85
C GLY A 1235 6.88 33.98 11.90
N ASP A 1236 5.74 34.69 11.94
CA ASP A 1236 5.74 36.16 11.99
C ASP A 1236 5.88 36.62 13.46
N ASP A 1237 7.11 36.83 13.90
CA ASP A 1237 7.44 37.05 15.31
C ASP A 1237 7.52 38.53 15.70
N THR A 1238 7.25 38.83 16.97
CA THR A 1238 7.49 40.14 17.59
C THR A 1238 8.54 40.01 18.69
N LEU A 1239 9.72 40.60 18.49
CA LEU A 1239 10.84 40.56 19.41
C LEU A 1239 11.10 41.96 19.98
N LEU A 1240 10.84 42.15 21.27
CA LEU A 1240 11.14 43.37 22.02
C LEU A 1240 12.39 43.15 22.86
N GLY A 1241 13.50 43.82 22.52
CA GLY A 1241 14.76 43.67 23.25
C GLY A 1241 14.71 44.32 24.63
N GLY A 1242 14.07 45.50 24.72
CA GLY A 1242 14.04 46.31 25.92
C GLY A 1242 15.35 47.10 26.15
N PRO A 1243 15.57 47.66 27.35
CA PRO A 1243 16.76 48.46 27.63
C PRO A 1243 18.04 47.61 27.82
N GLY A 1244 18.92 47.57 26.81
CA GLY A 1244 20.32 47.17 26.97
C GLY A 1244 20.99 46.64 25.70
N ASP A 1245 21.93 45.69 25.83
CA ASP A 1245 22.80 45.22 24.73
C ASP A 1245 22.32 43.86 24.18
N ASP A 1246 21.14 43.86 23.54
CA ASP A 1246 20.40 42.64 23.20
C ASP A 1246 20.76 42.02 21.84
N THR A 1247 20.45 40.74 21.68
CA THR A 1247 20.59 39.99 20.42
C THR A 1247 19.27 39.38 20.02
N LEU A 1248 18.66 39.90 18.96
CA LEU A 1248 17.36 39.45 18.46
C LEU A 1248 17.53 38.70 17.12
N ARG A 1249 16.83 37.58 16.96
CA ARG A 1249 16.84 36.72 15.75
C ARG A 1249 15.42 36.24 15.45
N GLY A 1250 14.75 36.77 14.44
CA GLY A 1250 13.43 36.27 14.04
C GLY A 1250 13.45 35.09 13.07
N LYS A 1251 14.60 34.75 12.47
CA LYS A 1251 14.75 33.64 11.49
C LYS A 1251 13.85 33.76 10.25
N THR A 1252 12.77 32.98 10.11
CA THR A 1252 12.00 32.89 8.86
C THR A 1252 10.57 33.36 9.08
N GLY A 1253 10.18 34.47 8.46
CA GLY A 1253 8.85 35.07 8.58
C GLY A 1253 8.93 36.59 8.42
N ASP A 1254 7.79 37.27 8.51
CA ASP A 1254 7.72 38.74 8.53
C ASP A 1254 7.86 39.25 9.97
N ASP A 1255 9.11 39.33 10.47
CA ASP A 1255 9.41 39.66 11.87
C ASP A 1255 9.38 41.17 12.18
N VAL A 1256 8.98 41.50 13.41
CA VAL A 1256 9.01 42.84 14.00
C VAL A 1256 10.03 42.89 15.15
N TYR A 1257 10.97 43.84 15.08
CA TYR A 1257 11.98 44.09 16.11
C TYR A 1257 11.76 45.46 16.75
N SER A 1258 11.72 45.55 18.09
CA SER A 1258 11.56 46.82 18.82
C SER A 1258 12.52 47.00 19.98
#